data_AF-A0A9W7F454-F1
#
_entry.id   AF-A0A9W7F454-F1
#
_cell.length_a   1.000
_cell.length_b   1.000
_cell.length_c   1.000
_cell.angle_alpha   90.00
_cell.angle_beta   90.00
_cell.angle_gamma   90.00
#
_symmetry.space_group_name_H-M   'P 1'
#
loop_
_entity.id
_entity.type
_entity.pdbx_description
1 polymer ?
#
loop_
_entity_poly.entity_id
_entity_poly.type
_entity_poly.pdbx_seq_one_letter_code
_entity_poly.pdbx_strand_id
1 'polypeptide(L)'
;MKLHPCSPSTASPILYPMYLISVPNLLKLNRMKPHQELLRQGALTAWNDSMRGRIIFVSHQWTAYANPDPDGDQLFALQQTLARLSEGETDVENDINMQLGGLLKGTVSGAEWKAMVPDMYVWLDFSSMAQPSAGPMPSEDLAQDDVTKNIDRSASGEDAKEQKSDDHRHSGGEVANCLNNGVASLPGYVELADFVFVLVPVVEHKDRCETCDFSSWRGRGWCRLELLACGLAPGNRRVVIVRGGSARVEFITQNDILNLSPGLGNFSCCAVGHDFGHGPVECDRIKIRKVLGLLLEGKIRTLFAEGKLQEARAFVALEQQFFRGLGDDVGGRRGSFFTLSQKAAPAMQASTDEQQASTDPSDAVCRLAGLQEVLQWSSNDREKTFTKRTGMGLLAHAVIANDLLVVRHLLAGGTASSNKEEVNRRVKGLVELLGLDRMTPLMLAMSFSRFEIVESLLDAGADPTVCEKLQRLNALMVAAWHGRSANIAAWLKRFPEFDLERRNTFGMPALHIASMRGDNTLDTVRTLVDAGANLHSKNYCGATVLHATTMNLDIEAEATLRFYLERVPELLNHQQSTTSYTFKGILMFARFCARRGSKSQILQELARWEGDTPLAAAVGNYFNLPVARILCATPGIELQSRNLMGNTPLDKVKAHFGESPPTTFVELLTPSPGQPKTPGS
;
A
#
# COMPACT_ATOMS: atom_id res chain seq x y z
N MET A 1 4.00 5.31 28.46
CA MET A 1 3.43 4.13 27.76
C MET A 1 3.42 2.95 28.71
N LYS A 2 2.27 2.29 28.94
CA LYS A 2 2.24 1.01 29.68
C LYS A 2 2.79 -0.07 28.74
N LEU A 3 3.76 -0.86 29.21
CA LEU A 3 4.30 -2.01 28.48
C LEU A 3 3.13 -2.94 28.12
N HIS A 4 2.83 -3.06 26.82
CA HIS A 4 1.87 -4.04 26.34
C HIS A 4 2.41 -5.46 26.65
N PRO A 5 1.57 -6.40 27.13
CA PRO A 5 1.98 -7.79 27.24
C PRO A 5 2.45 -8.30 25.88
N CYS A 6 3.45 -9.19 25.89
CA CYS A 6 4.10 -9.72 24.69
C CYS A 6 3.06 -10.41 23.80
N SER A 7 2.51 -9.69 22.81
CA SER A 7 1.68 -10.30 21.77
C SER A 7 2.52 -11.31 20.99
N PRO A 8 1.98 -12.47 20.61
CA PRO A 8 2.71 -13.44 19.80
C PRO A 8 3.12 -12.76 18.48
N SER A 9 4.40 -12.85 18.17
CA SER A 9 4.98 -12.23 16.98
C SER A 9 4.31 -12.76 15.72
N THR A 10 4.07 -11.86 14.77
CA THR A 10 3.53 -12.20 13.44
C THR A 10 4.63 -12.28 12.39
N ALA A 11 5.79 -11.71 12.70
CA ALA A 11 6.92 -11.63 11.80
C ALA A 11 7.75 -12.93 11.77
N SER A 12 8.53 -13.07 10.70
CA SER A 12 9.59 -14.05 10.59
C SER A 12 10.56 -13.95 11.78
N PRO A 13 11.18 -15.07 12.21
CA PRO A 13 12.25 -15.02 13.20
C PRO A 13 13.35 -14.05 12.75
N ILE A 14 13.90 -13.31 13.71
CA ILE A 14 15.05 -12.44 13.46
C ILE A 14 16.29 -13.35 13.36
N LEU A 15 16.76 -13.57 12.14
CA LEU A 15 17.90 -14.42 11.80
C LEU A 15 19.23 -13.66 11.79
N TYR A 16 19.18 -12.32 11.82
CA TYR A 16 20.33 -11.44 11.95
C TYR A 16 20.03 -10.35 12.97
N PRO A 17 20.96 -9.96 13.87
CA PRO A 17 20.68 -8.94 14.86
C PRO A 17 20.24 -7.61 14.22
N MET A 18 19.21 -6.98 14.79
CA MET A 18 18.76 -5.66 14.34
C MET A 18 19.75 -4.61 14.85
N TYR A 19 20.70 -4.19 14.00
CA TYR A 19 21.61 -3.10 14.31
C TYR A 19 20.99 -1.74 14.01
N LEU A 20 21.20 -0.79 14.90
CA LEU A 20 20.55 0.51 14.91
C LEU A 20 21.54 1.65 15.07
N ILE A 21 21.24 2.79 14.46
CA ILE A 21 21.97 4.04 14.64
C ILE A 21 21.13 4.95 15.54
N SER A 22 21.67 5.42 16.66
CA SER A 22 20.96 6.45 17.47
C SER A 22 20.78 7.73 16.65
N VAL A 23 19.65 8.43 16.79
CA VAL A 23 19.40 9.71 16.10
C VAL A 23 20.56 10.70 16.26
N PRO A 24 21.16 10.92 17.45
CA PRO A 24 22.31 11.82 17.60
C PRO A 24 23.55 11.45 16.79
N ASN A 25 23.80 10.16 16.54
CA ASN A 25 24.90 9.70 15.69
C ASN A 25 24.54 9.84 14.21
N LEU A 26 23.30 9.53 13.83
CA LEU A 26 22.82 9.71 12.47
C LEU A 26 22.94 11.17 12.00
N LEU A 27 22.58 12.13 12.87
CA LEU A 27 22.69 13.58 12.59
C LEU A 27 24.13 14.07 12.37
N LYS A 28 25.14 13.28 12.74
CA LYS A 28 26.57 13.61 12.55
C LYS A 28 27.18 12.97 11.30
N LEU A 29 26.45 12.09 10.62
CA LEU A 29 26.94 11.45 9.41
C LEU A 29 27.05 12.47 8.27
N ASN A 30 28.14 12.38 7.51
CA ASN A 30 28.36 13.20 6.32
C ASN A 30 27.94 12.50 5.01
N ARG A 31 27.75 11.18 5.06
CA ARG A 31 27.24 10.33 3.98
C ARG A 31 26.65 9.07 4.57
N MET A 32 25.80 8.37 3.81
CA MET A 32 25.36 7.05 4.20
C MET A 32 26.55 6.08 4.14
N LYS A 33 26.80 5.38 5.24
CA LYS A 33 27.96 4.48 5.39
C LYS A 33 27.47 3.04 5.46
N PRO A 34 28.20 2.09 4.86
CA PRO A 34 27.81 0.69 4.95
C PRO A 34 27.98 0.17 6.38
N HIS A 35 27.18 -0.83 6.72
CA HIS A 35 27.12 -1.46 8.03
C HIS A 35 28.49 -1.75 8.68
N GLN A 36 29.39 -2.42 7.97
CA GLN A 36 30.71 -2.80 8.50
C GLN A 36 31.60 -1.60 8.84
N GLU A 37 31.41 -0.45 8.17
CA GLU A 37 32.14 0.77 8.51
C GLU A 37 31.63 1.36 9.83
N LEU A 38 30.31 1.45 9.99
CA LEU A 38 29.68 1.99 11.20
C LEU A 38 29.90 1.09 12.42
N LEU A 39 29.94 -0.22 12.21
CA LEU A 39 30.25 -1.20 13.25
C LEU A 39 31.66 -1.00 13.81
N ARG A 40 32.67 -0.86 12.93
CA ARG A 40 34.05 -0.54 13.34
C ARG A 40 34.19 0.82 14.04
N GLN A 41 33.32 1.76 13.71
CA GLN A 41 33.27 3.08 14.36
C GLN A 41 32.54 3.05 15.72
N GLY A 42 31.97 1.90 16.13
CA GLY A 42 31.13 1.80 17.33
C GLY A 42 29.85 2.63 17.25
N ALA A 43 29.41 2.96 16.03
CA ALA A 43 28.25 3.83 15.79
C ALA A 43 26.92 3.05 15.75
N LEU A 44 26.99 1.72 15.67
CA LEU A 44 25.84 0.82 15.68
C LEU A 44 25.63 0.20 17.07
N THR A 45 24.36 0.01 17.42
CA THR A 45 23.96 -0.72 18.62
C THR A 45 22.98 -1.81 18.24
N ALA A 46 23.23 -3.05 18.69
CA ALA A 46 22.27 -4.13 18.53
C ALA A 46 21.02 -3.87 19.38
N TRP A 47 19.86 -4.17 18.81
CA TRP A 47 18.58 -4.04 19.50
C TRP A 47 18.52 -4.84 20.80
N ASN A 48 17.85 -4.28 21.81
CA ASN A 48 17.48 -4.98 23.03
C ASN A 48 16.14 -4.45 23.56
N ASP A 49 15.56 -5.14 24.55
CA ASP A 49 14.23 -4.82 25.08
C ASP A 49 14.10 -3.40 25.65
N SER A 50 15.19 -2.76 26.07
CA SER A 50 15.13 -1.37 26.55
C SER A 50 14.81 -0.37 25.44
N MET A 51 15.02 -0.72 24.18
CA MET A 51 14.80 0.14 23.01
C MET A 51 13.36 0.10 22.48
N ARG A 52 12.48 -0.72 23.07
CA ARG A 52 11.05 -0.76 22.69
C ARG A 52 10.43 0.63 22.83
N GLY A 53 9.59 1.03 21.86
CA GLY A 53 8.98 2.36 21.88
C GLY A 53 9.83 3.46 21.23
N ARG A 54 11.02 3.13 20.70
CA ARG A 54 12.04 4.10 20.26
C ARG A 54 12.63 3.80 18.89
N ILE A 55 11.98 3.00 18.05
CA ILE A 55 12.58 2.51 16.79
C ILE A 55 11.88 3.12 15.57
N ILE A 56 12.70 3.67 14.66
CA ILE A 56 12.31 4.14 13.34
C ILE A 56 12.86 3.16 12.31
N PHE A 57 11.98 2.51 11.57
CA PHE A 57 12.35 1.73 10.39
C PHE A 57 12.27 2.63 9.17
N VAL A 58 13.38 2.81 8.44
CA VAL A 58 13.38 3.60 7.21
C VAL A 58 13.23 2.68 6.00
N SER A 59 12.13 2.85 5.29
CA SER A 59 11.91 2.27 3.96
C SER A 59 12.27 3.31 2.91
N HIS A 60 13.06 2.92 1.91
CA HIS A 60 13.49 3.82 0.86
C HIS A 60 13.82 3.06 -0.42
N GLN A 61 14.21 3.80 -1.46
CA GLN A 61 14.73 3.20 -2.69
C GLN A 61 16.15 3.68 -2.97
N TRP A 62 16.94 2.79 -3.55
CA TRP A 62 18.30 3.12 -3.95
C TRP A 62 18.27 4.05 -5.16
N THR A 63 19.06 5.13 -5.10
CA THR A 63 19.17 6.11 -6.19
C THR A 63 20.38 5.87 -7.10
N ALA A 64 21.14 4.79 -6.88
CA ALA A 64 22.14 4.25 -7.79
C ALA A 64 22.33 2.73 -7.58
N TYR A 65 22.93 2.03 -8.54
CA TYR A 65 23.24 0.60 -8.41
C TYR A 65 24.32 0.32 -7.35
N ALA A 66 25.33 1.18 -7.27
CA ALA A 66 26.51 0.96 -6.42
C ALA A 66 26.35 1.52 -4.99
N ASN A 67 25.50 2.52 -4.80
CA ASN A 67 25.31 3.21 -3.53
C ASN A 67 23.83 3.61 -3.40
N PRO A 68 23.17 3.36 -2.26
CA PRO A 68 21.78 3.77 -2.06
C PRO A 68 21.53 5.28 -2.14
N ASP A 69 22.53 6.10 -1.81
CA ASP A 69 22.42 7.56 -1.72
C ASP A 69 23.75 8.23 -2.10
N PRO A 70 24.14 8.20 -3.39
CA PRO A 70 25.44 8.66 -3.86
C PRO A 70 25.67 10.17 -3.73
N ASP A 71 24.60 10.97 -3.72
CA ASP A 71 24.66 12.43 -3.57
C ASP A 71 24.37 12.90 -2.14
N GLY A 72 23.86 12.02 -1.28
CA GLY A 72 23.51 12.36 0.10
C GLY A 72 22.13 13.00 0.27
N ASP A 73 21.33 13.10 -0.79
CA ASP A 73 20.01 13.74 -0.77
C ASP A 73 19.04 13.05 0.20
N GLN A 74 19.08 11.72 0.26
CA GLN A 74 18.22 10.95 1.15
C GLN A 74 18.63 11.13 2.61
N LEU A 75 19.92 10.98 2.90
CA LEU A 75 20.45 11.20 4.25
C LEU A 75 20.15 12.63 4.71
N PHE A 76 20.39 13.62 3.86
CA PHE A 76 20.13 15.01 4.18
C PHE A 76 18.64 15.27 4.48
N ALA A 77 17.72 14.76 3.65
CA ALA A 77 16.29 14.88 3.88
C ALA A 77 15.86 14.23 5.21
N LEU A 78 16.40 13.04 5.52
CA LEU A 78 16.14 12.34 6.78
C LEU A 78 16.68 13.14 7.98
N GLN A 79 17.93 13.62 7.91
CA GLN A 79 18.57 14.38 8.97
C GLN A 79 17.82 15.67 9.27
N GLN A 80 17.47 16.46 8.25
CA GLN A 80 16.69 17.69 8.43
C GLN A 80 15.33 17.40 9.05
N THR A 81 14.63 16.36 8.57
CA THR A 81 13.33 15.99 9.11
C THR A 81 13.43 15.60 10.59
N LEU A 82 14.40 14.76 10.96
CA LEU A 82 14.61 14.36 12.35
C LEU A 82 15.03 15.54 13.23
N ALA A 83 15.88 16.44 12.74
CA ALA A 83 16.28 17.65 13.47
C ALA A 83 15.05 18.52 13.80
N ARG A 84 14.21 18.80 12.80
CA ARG A 84 12.98 19.60 12.98
C ARG A 84 11.99 18.95 13.94
N LEU A 85 11.80 17.63 13.84
CA LEU A 85 10.97 16.88 14.79
C LEU A 85 11.56 16.89 16.20
N SER A 86 12.89 16.82 16.34
CA SER A 86 13.59 16.90 17.63
C SER A 86 13.46 18.27 18.29
N GLU A 87 13.24 19.33 17.51
CA GLU A 87 12.97 20.68 18.03
C GLU A 87 11.49 20.88 18.40
N GLY A 88 10.61 20.01 17.89
CA GLY A 88 9.16 20.08 18.05
C GLY A 88 8.52 21.15 17.16
N GLU A 89 9.08 21.38 15.96
CA GLU A 89 8.67 22.47 15.06
C GLU A 89 7.19 22.37 14.65
N THR A 90 6.69 21.14 14.41
CA THR A 90 5.37 20.93 13.83
C THR A 90 4.65 19.72 14.41
N ASP A 91 3.33 19.77 14.37
CA ASP A 91 2.48 18.63 14.64
C ASP A 91 2.45 17.75 13.37
N VAL A 92 2.53 16.44 13.54
CA VAL A 92 2.36 15.50 12.43
C VAL A 92 0.93 14.97 12.51
N GLU A 93 0.15 15.28 11.48
CA GLU A 93 -1.24 14.86 11.31
C GLU A 93 -1.36 13.80 10.20
N ASN A 94 -2.51 13.13 10.16
CA ASN A 94 -2.87 12.27 9.04
C ASN A 94 -3.05 13.07 7.73
N ASP A 95 -2.79 12.42 6.59
CA ASP A 95 -3.00 13.00 5.28
C ASP A 95 -4.46 13.44 5.06
N ILE A 96 -4.65 14.39 4.14
CA ILE A 96 -5.95 15.04 3.90
C ILE A 96 -7.06 14.04 3.54
N ASN A 97 -6.76 12.95 2.83
CA ASN A 97 -7.75 11.96 2.43
C ASN A 97 -8.23 11.16 3.64
N MET A 98 -7.34 10.86 4.59
CA MET A 98 -7.72 10.25 5.86
C MET A 98 -8.61 11.18 6.70
N GLN A 99 -8.28 12.47 6.74
CA GLN A 99 -9.07 13.46 7.49
C GLN A 99 -10.49 13.59 6.91
N LEU A 100 -10.61 13.63 5.57
CA LEU A 100 -11.90 13.73 4.88
C LEU A 100 -12.73 12.43 4.92
N GLY A 101 -12.07 11.27 4.97
CA GLY A 101 -12.72 9.97 5.13
C GLY A 101 -13.28 9.73 6.54
N GLY A 102 -12.94 10.59 7.52
CA GLY A 102 -13.45 10.51 8.90
C GLY A 102 -12.97 9.30 9.69
N LEU A 103 -11.97 8.57 9.19
CA LEU A 103 -11.63 7.23 9.69
C LEU A 103 -10.59 7.23 10.81
N LEU A 104 -9.71 8.24 10.90
CA LEU A 104 -8.65 8.27 11.92
C LEU A 104 -8.31 9.71 12.33
N LYS A 105 -8.47 10.04 13.62
CA LYS A 105 -7.84 11.22 14.25
C LYS A 105 -6.53 10.75 14.89
N GLY A 106 -5.42 10.93 14.19
CA GLY A 106 -4.08 10.67 14.69
C GLY A 106 -3.22 11.91 14.52
N THR A 107 -2.85 12.53 15.63
CA THR A 107 -1.85 13.60 15.67
C THR A 107 -0.75 13.15 16.64
N VAL A 108 0.50 13.46 16.32
CA VAL A 108 1.57 13.55 17.32
C VAL A 108 1.97 15.01 17.37
N SER A 109 1.87 15.60 18.56
CA SER A 109 2.22 17.01 18.73
C SER A 109 3.73 17.22 18.60
N GLY A 110 4.14 18.42 18.22
CA GLY A 110 5.55 18.80 18.19
C GLY A 110 6.24 18.59 19.55
N ALA A 111 5.52 18.80 20.66
CA ALA A 111 6.04 18.53 22.01
C ALA A 111 6.33 17.05 22.27
N GLU A 112 5.46 16.15 21.78
CA GLU A 112 5.70 14.70 21.87
C GLU A 112 6.89 14.29 21.00
N TRP A 113 7.01 14.81 19.78
CA TRP A 113 8.17 14.55 18.92
C TRP A 113 9.48 15.01 19.56
N LYS A 114 9.51 16.23 20.10
CA LYS A 114 10.65 16.78 20.83
C LYS A 114 11.10 15.91 22.00
N ALA A 115 10.16 15.31 22.71
CA ALA A 115 10.44 14.43 23.83
C ALA A 115 10.93 13.03 23.40
N MET A 116 10.51 12.53 22.23
CA MET A 116 10.82 11.18 21.77
C MET A 116 12.10 11.11 20.92
N VAL A 117 12.18 11.95 19.87
CA VAL A 117 13.18 11.81 18.78
C VAL A 117 14.64 11.75 19.24
N PRO A 118 15.10 12.56 20.22
CA PRO A 118 16.49 12.51 20.66
C PRO A 118 16.94 11.14 21.18
N ASP A 119 16.01 10.36 21.74
CA ASP A 119 16.26 9.04 22.32
C ASP A 119 15.92 7.89 21.35
N MET A 120 15.55 8.20 20.10
CA MET A 120 15.18 7.19 19.11
C MET A 120 16.39 6.61 18.37
N TYR A 121 16.13 5.48 17.74
CA TYR A 121 17.07 4.67 16.98
C TYR A 121 16.53 4.43 15.57
N VAL A 122 17.41 4.46 14.59
CA VAL A 122 17.08 4.35 13.17
C VAL A 122 17.67 3.07 12.61
N TRP A 123 16.82 2.30 11.94
CA TRP A 123 17.21 1.17 11.09
C TRP A 123 17.17 1.61 9.62
N LEU A 124 18.25 1.34 8.89
CA LEU A 124 18.44 1.65 7.47
C LEU A 124 19.15 0.46 6.81
N ASP A 125 18.58 -0.14 5.76
CA ASP A 125 19.07 -1.39 5.17
C ASP A 125 20.59 -1.43 4.93
N PHE A 126 21.16 -0.41 4.28
CA PHE A 126 22.56 -0.30 3.93
C PHE A 126 23.49 -0.14 5.13
N SER A 127 23.00 0.54 6.17
CA SER A 127 23.76 0.86 7.38
C SER A 127 23.56 -0.16 8.51
N SER A 128 22.45 -0.89 8.49
CA SER A 128 22.02 -1.80 9.56
C SER A 128 22.20 -3.27 9.21
N MET A 129 22.47 -3.62 7.95
CA MET A 129 22.73 -4.99 7.50
C MET A 129 24.04 -5.10 6.73
N ALA A 130 24.67 -6.26 6.83
CA ALA A 130 25.93 -6.57 6.16
C ALA A 130 25.88 -6.28 4.65
N GLN A 131 26.88 -5.55 4.14
CA GLN A 131 26.97 -5.17 2.73
C GLN A 131 28.15 -5.88 2.05
N PRO A 132 27.92 -6.71 1.01
CA PRO A 132 29.00 -7.35 0.26
C PRO A 132 30.04 -6.37 -0.28
N SER A 133 29.62 -5.15 -0.63
CA SER A 133 30.48 -4.08 -1.14
C SER A 133 31.42 -3.47 -0.10
N ALA A 134 31.25 -3.74 1.20
CA ALA A 134 31.98 -3.09 2.29
C ALA A 134 33.14 -3.91 2.88
N GLY A 135 33.43 -5.09 2.32
CA GLY A 135 34.47 -5.99 2.79
C GLY A 135 34.03 -6.94 3.92
N PRO A 136 34.96 -7.64 4.57
CA PRO A 136 34.66 -8.69 5.55
C PRO A 136 34.05 -8.14 6.85
N MET A 137 33.33 -8.98 7.58
CA MET A 137 32.81 -8.65 8.91
C MET A 137 33.94 -8.50 9.95
N PRO A 138 33.80 -7.63 10.97
CA PRO A 138 34.72 -7.60 12.11
C PRO A 138 34.75 -8.94 12.86
N SER A 139 35.92 -9.37 13.33
CA SER A 139 36.16 -10.71 13.90
C SER A 139 35.42 -11.01 15.21
N GLU A 140 34.95 -10.00 15.95
CA GLU A 140 34.31 -10.17 17.26
C GLU A 140 32.82 -10.56 17.17
N ASP A 141 32.14 -10.22 16.07
CA ASP A 141 30.72 -10.53 15.87
C ASP A 141 30.47 -11.93 15.26
N LEU A 142 31.54 -12.63 14.82
CA LEU A 142 31.48 -14.03 14.38
C LEU A 142 31.15 -15.00 15.54
N ALA A 143 31.15 -14.53 16.79
CA ALA A 143 30.94 -15.34 17.98
C ALA A 143 29.46 -15.45 18.42
N GLN A 144 28.49 -14.86 17.70
CA GLN A 144 27.06 -14.90 18.07
C GLN A 144 26.22 -15.96 17.33
N ASP A 145 26.85 -16.98 16.74
CA ASP A 145 26.16 -18.16 16.20
C ASP A 145 25.56 -19.11 17.29
N ASP A 146 25.72 -18.80 18.58
CA ASP A 146 25.39 -19.75 19.66
C ASP A 146 23.92 -19.70 20.17
N VAL A 147 23.01 -18.99 19.48
CA VAL A 147 21.58 -18.93 19.88
C VAL A 147 20.76 -20.13 19.37
N THR A 148 21.30 -20.98 18.49
CA THR A 148 20.57 -22.15 17.93
C THR A 148 20.89 -23.51 18.55
N LYS A 149 21.78 -23.61 19.56
CA LYS A 149 22.20 -24.92 20.13
C LYS A 149 21.36 -25.50 21.27
N ASN A 150 20.18 -24.94 21.58
CA ASN A 150 19.33 -25.46 22.66
C ASN A 150 18.00 -26.09 22.20
N ILE A 151 18.00 -26.75 21.04
CA ILE A 151 16.95 -27.73 20.70
C ILE A 151 17.66 -28.99 20.18
N ASP A 152 17.34 -30.13 20.79
CA ASP A 152 17.87 -31.49 20.58
C ASP A 152 19.20 -31.90 21.26
N ARG A 153 19.07 -32.29 22.54
CA ARG A 153 19.86 -33.38 23.13
C ARG A 153 18.95 -34.56 23.44
N SER A 154 18.57 -35.30 22.40
CA SER A 154 18.17 -36.71 22.53
C SER A 154 18.28 -37.45 21.19
N ALA A 155 19.50 -37.78 20.77
CA ALA A 155 19.79 -38.96 19.96
C ALA A 155 21.31 -39.22 19.91
N SER A 156 21.67 -40.35 20.51
CA SER A 156 22.88 -41.17 20.39
C SER A 156 23.83 -41.00 19.19
N GLY A 157 25.14 -41.18 19.46
CA GLY A 157 25.98 -42.14 18.72
C GLY A 157 27.16 -41.58 17.90
N GLU A 158 28.34 -41.61 18.53
CA GLU A 158 29.72 -41.86 18.04
C GLU A 158 30.17 -41.64 16.57
N ASP A 159 31.43 -41.16 16.50
CA ASP A 159 32.44 -41.28 15.43
C ASP A 159 32.43 -40.32 14.22
N ALA A 160 33.28 -39.27 14.30
CA ALA A 160 34.15 -38.87 13.19
C ALA A 160 35.34 -38.02 13.68
N LYS A 161 36.54 -38.43 13.25
CA LYS A 161 37.86 -37.91 13.61
C LYS A 161 38.12 -36.47 13.12
N GLU A 162 38.95 -35.77 13.89
CA GLU A 162 39.63 -34.53 13.54
C GLU A 162 40.31 -34.59 12.16
N GLN A 163 40.04 -33.59 11.33
CA GLN A 163 40.93 -33.21 10.25
C GLN A 163 40.97 -31.69 10.14
N LYS A 164 42.09 -31.10 10.62
CA LYS A 164 42.51 -29.73 10.31
C LYS A 164 42.75 -29.64 8.80
N SER A 165 42.07 -28.72 8.12
CA SER A 165 42.60 -28.15 6.88
C SER A 165 42.30 -26.66 6.83
N ASP A 166 43.37 -25.87 6.83
CA ASP A 166 43.39 -24.46 6.50
C ASP A 166 42.87 -24.25 5.08
N ASP A 167 41.72 -23.58 4.91
CA ASP A 167 41.32 -23.06 3.60
C ASP A 167 40.65 -21.68 3.73
N HIS A 168 41.47 -20.63 3.64
CA HIS A 168 41.10 -19.22 3.69
C HIS A 168 40.37 -18.71 2.43
N ARG A 169 39.57 -19.54 1.74
CA ARG A 169 38.94 -19.22 0.43
C ARG A 169 37.41 -19.11 0.45
N HIS A 170 36.77 -18.96 1.60
CA HIS A 170 35.31 -18.80 1.72
C HIS A 170 34.82 -17.34 1.86
N SER A 171 35.64 -16.34 1.50
CA SER A 171 35.31 -14.91 1.66
C SER A 171 34.15 -14.39 0.78
N GLY A 172 33.44 -15.26 0.06
CA GLY A 172 32.17 -14.96 -0.62
C GLY A 172 30.92 -15.53 0.06
N GLY A 173 31.05 -16.36 1.10
CA GLY A 173 29.91 -17.06 1.72
C GLY A 173 29.31 -16.35 2.94
N GLU A 174 30.12 -15.79 3.83
CA GLU A 174 29.67 -15.32 5.15
C GLU A 174 28.89 -14.01 5.10
N VAL A 175 29.44 -12.98 4.44
CA VAL A 175 28.76 -11.67 4.28
C VAL A 175 27.45 -11.84 3.49
N ALA A 176 27.45 -12.71 2.49
CA ALA A 176 26.25 -13.03 1.71
C ALA A 176 25.20 -13.74 2.57
N ASN A 177 25.60 -14.66 3.45
CA ASN A 177 24.69 -15.29 4.41
C ASN A 177 24.12 -14.28 5.42
N CYS A 178 24.94 -13.38 5.96
CA CYS A 178 24.47 -12.30 6.84
C CYS A 178 23.47 -11.39 6.14
N LEU A 179 23.73 -11.01 4.88
CA LEU A 179 22.80 -10.21 4.09
C LEU A 179 21.48 -10.97 3.88
N ASN A 180 21.53 -12.24 3.48
CA ASN A 180 20.34 -13.07 3.28
C ASN A 180 19.52 -13.22 4.57
N ASN A 181 20.18 -13.42 5.71
CA ASN A 181 19.53 -13.48 7.03
C ASN A 181 18.93 -12.12 7.42
N GLY A 182 19.60 -11.03 7.11
CA GLY A 182 19.08 -9.67 7.29
C GLY A 182 17.81 -9.41 6.47
N VAL A 183 17.83 -9.76 5.19
CA VAL A 183 16.67 -9.66 4.28
C VAL A 183 15.50 -10.51 4.79
N ALA A 184 15.76 -11.73 5.23
CA ALA A 184 14.74 -12.61 5.81
C ALA A 184 14.15 -12.06 7.14
N SER A 185 14.89 -11.20 7.84
CA SER A 185 14.51 -10.59 9.12
C SER A 185 13.77 -9.26 8.98
N LEU A 186 13.68 -8.68 7.77
CA LEU A 186 12.97 -7.42 7.52
C LEU A 186 11.59 -7.33 8.18
N PRO A 187 10.72 -8.36 8.10
CA PRO A 187 9.43 -8.29 8.76
C PRO A 187 9.52 -8.20 10.29
N GLY A 188 10.52 -8.86 10.88
CA GLY A 188 10.79 -8.80 12.32
C GLY A 188 11.24 -7.41 12.74
N TYR A 189 12.09 -6.78 11.93
CA TYR A 189 12.52 -5.39 12.16
C TYR A 189 11.35 -4.41 12.08
N VAL A 190 10.48 -4.56 11.08
CA VAL A 190 9.27 -3.73 10.94
C VAL A 190 8.33 -3.94 12.13
N GLU A 191 8.18 -5.17 12.62
CA GLU A 191 7.35 -5.45 13.80
C GLU A 191 7.91 -4.81 15.08
N LEU A 192 9.23 -4.77 15.25
CA LEU A 192 9.87 -4.08 16.37
C LEU A 192 9.80 -2.55 16.28
N ALA A 193 9.61 -2.00 15.08
CA ALA A 193 9.55 -0.57 14.85
C ALA A 193 8.25 0.07 15.37
N ASP A 194 8.37 1.31 15.87
CA ASP A 194 7.26 2.13 16.34
C ASP A 194 6.75 3.07 15.25
N PHE A 195 7.69 3.54 14.41
CA PHE A 195 7.42 4.35 13.23
C PHE A 195 8.10 3.74 12.01
N VAL A 196 7.41 3.81 10.87
CA VAL A 196 8.01 3.54 9.56
C VAL A 196 8.14 4.85 8.82
N PHE A 197 9.36 5.24 8.49
CA PHE A 197 9.63 6.43 7.69
C PHE A 197 9.83 5.99 6.24
N VAL A 198 8.93 6.43 5.36
CA VAL A 198 9.06 6.27 3.91
C VAL A 198 9.86 7.46 3.40
N LEU A 199 11.16 7.24 3.16
CA LEU A 199 12.11 8.26 2.73
C LEU A 199 12.13 8.33 1.20
N VAL A 200 11.48 9.37 0.67
CA VAL A 200 11.18 9.52 -0.76
C VAL A 200 11.38 10.98 -1.21
N PRO A 201 12.57 11.59 -1.00
CA PRO A 201 12.87 12.85 -1.63
C PRO A 201 12.82 12.73 -3.15
N VAL A 202 12.48 13.82 -3.83
CA VAL A 202 12.49 13.87 -5.31
C VAL A 202 13.94 13.96 -5.77
N VAL A 203 14.46 12.85 -6.29
CA VAL A 203 15.87 12.69 -6.69
C VAL A 203 15.94 11.95 -8.02
N GLU A 204 16.85 12.33 -8.91
CA GLU A 204 17.09 11.54 -10.13
C GLU A 204 17.98 10.33 -9.83
N HIS A 205 17.62 9.17 -10.37
CA HIS A 205 18.49 8.00 -10.24
C HIS A 205 19.77 8.21 -11.06
N LYS A 206 20.95 7.94 -10.50
CA LYS A 206 22.21 8.21 -11.21
C LYS A 206 22.41 7.36 -12.46
N ASP A 207 22.01 6.10 -12.37
CA ASP A 207 22.25 5.13 -13.44
C ASP A 207 21.03 4.89 -14.33
N ARG A 208 19.89 5.51 -14.01
CA ARG A 208 18.62 5.32 -14.74
C ARG A 208 18.05 6.70 -15.06
N CYS A 209 17.47 6.87 -16.24
CA CYS A 209 16.78 8.11 -16.61
C CYS A 209 15.38 8.19 -15.96
N GLU A 210 15.31 7.96 -14.65
CA GLU A 210 14.08 7.81 -13.88
C GLU A 210 14.14 8.63 -12.59
N THR A 211 13.04 9.30 -12.26
CA THR A 211 12.91 10.04 -11.01
C THR A 211 12.50 9.11 -9.86
N CYS A 212 13.26 9.17 -8.79
CA CYS A 212 12.95 8.56 -7.51
C CYS A 212 12.06 9.52 -6.70
N ASP A 213 10.84 9.09 -6.37
CA ASP A 213 9.87 9.82 -5.55
C ASP A 213 8.90 8.82 -4.87
N PHE A 214 7.82 9.34 -4.28
CA PHE A 214 6.83 8.49 -3.62
C PHE A 214 6.10 7.54 -4.59
N SER A 215 5.87 7.95 -5.83
CA SER A 215 5.21 7.14 -6.85
C SER A 215 6.10 5.96 -7.26
N SER A 216 7.37 6.21 -7.56
CA SER A 216 8.31 5.13 -7.91
C SER A 216 8.60 4.18 -6.74
N TRP A 217 8.65 4.69 -5.50
CA TRP A 217 8.72 3.84 -4.30
C TRP A 217 7.52 2.90 -4.18
N ARG A 218 6.29 3.41 -4.39
CA ARG A 218 5.06 2.59 -4.43
C ARG A 218 5.08 1.58 -5.56
N GLY A 219 5.87 1.79 -6.61
CA GLY A 219 6.06 0.86 -7.71
C GLY A 219 6.95 -0.34 -7.38
N ARG A 220 7.71 -0.34 -6.27
CA ARG A 220 8.70 -1.40 -5.96
C ARG A 220 8.11 -2.52 -5.12
N GLY A 221 8.34 -3.77 -5.52
CA GLY A 221 7.79 -4.94 -4.83
C GLY A 221 8.27 -5.10 -3.38
N TRP A 222 9.56 -4.84 -3.10
CA TRP A 222 10.11 -4.88 -1.75
C TRP A 222 9.54 -3.77 -0.84
N CYS A 223 9.41 -2.55 -1.33
CA CYS A 223 8.82 -1.43 -0.59
C CYS A 223 7.33 -1.69 -0.26
N ARG A 224 6.59 -2.28 -1.20
CA ARG A 224 5.22 -2.76 -0.96
C ARG A 224 5.17 -3.83 0.14
N LEU A 225 6.13 -4.78 0.16
CA LEU A 225 6.22 -5.78 1.23
C LEU A 225 6.49 -5.14 2.60
N GLU A 226 7.38 -4.14 2.68
CA GLU A 226 7.67 -3.43 3.94
C GLU A 226 6.44 -2.70 4.48
N LEU A 227 5.69 -2.00 3.60
CA LEU A 227 4.42 -1.38 3.96
C LEU A 227 3.38 -2.41 4.41
N LEU A 228 3.31 -3.54 3.72
CA LEU A 228 2.39 -4.62 4.05
C LEU A 228 2.75 -5.30 5.38
N ALA A 229 4.04 -5.52 5.65
CA ALA A 229 4.53 -6.01 6.93
C ALA A 229 4.13 -5.07 8.08
N CYS A 230 4.16 -3.75 7.84
CA CYS A 230 3.73 -2.75 8.81
C CYS A 230 2.23 -2.88 9.17
N GLY A 231 1.37 -3.14 8.18
CA GLY A 231 -0.07 -3.35 8.41
C GLY A 231 -0.45 -4.74 8.93
N LEU A 232 0.34 -5.76 8.60
CA LEU A 232 0.13 -7.12 9.09
C LEU A 232 0.65 -7.30 10.52
N ALA A 233 1.68 -6.57 10.94
CA ALA A 233 2.22 -6.66 12.29
C ALA A 233 1.20 -6.29 13.40
N PRO A 234 1.33 -6.78 14.65
CA PRO A 234 0.42 -6.45 15.75
C PRO A 234 0.57 -4.99 16.16
N GLY A 235 -0.52 -4.35 16.56
CA GLY A 235 -0.53 -2.93 16.91
C GLY A 235 -0.65 -2.00 15.71
N ASN A 236 -0.83 -0.70 15.97
CA ASN A 236 -0.99 0.32 14.94
C ASN A 236 0.29 1.15 14.82
N ARG A 237 1.13 0.80 13.84
CA ARG A 237 2.36 1.54 13.52
C ARG A 237 2.02 2.71 12.62
N ARG A 238 2.62 3.86 12.89
CA ARG A 238 2.40 5.06 12.09
C ARG A 238 3.44 5.13 10.98
N VAL A 239 2.96 5.26 9.75
CA VAL A 239 3.81 5.41 8.56
C VAL A 239 3.92 6.90 8.25
N VAL A 240 5.14 7.42 8.24
CA VAL A 240 5.48 8.82 8.00
C VAL A 240 6.10 8.95 6.60
N ILE A 241 5.62 9.88 5.79
CA ILE A 241 6.28 10.19 4.50
C ILE A 241 7.26 11.35 4.68
N VAL A 242 8.49 11.16 4.20
CA VAL A 242 9.54 12.17 4.13
C VAL A 242 9.85 12.48 2.66
N ARG A 243 9.29 13.58 2.13
CA ARG A 243 9.49 14.02 0.72
C ARG A 243 10.65 15.01 0.53
N GLY A 244 11.27 15.46 1.61
CA GLY A 244 12.34 16.44 1.59
C GLY A 244 12.56 17.01 2.99
N GLY A 245 13.74 17.57 3.25
CA GLY A 245 14.11 17.98 4.61
C GLY A 245 13.28 19.15 5.18
N SER A 246 12.89 20.09 4.33
CA SER A 246 11.97 21.19 4.67
C SER A 246 10.51 20.90 4.33
N ALA A 247 10.22 19.72 3.78
CA ALA A 247 8.87 19.34 3.41
C ALA A 247 7.98 19.16 4.63
N ARG A 248 6.67 19.35 4.44
CA ARG A 248 5.68 18.96 5.44
C ARG A 248 5.70 17.45 5.65
N VAL A 249 5.66 17.03 6.91
CA VAL A 249 5.60 15.63 7.32
C VAL A 249 4.15 15.25 7.64
N GLU A 250 3.71 14.07 7.20
CA GLU A 250 2.34 13.58 7.41
C GLU A 250 2.32 12.05 7.62
N PHE A 251 1.28 11.58 8.32
CA PHE A 251 0.99 10.15 8.40
C PHE A 251 0.13 9.70 7.22
N ILE A 252 0.42 8.53 6.68
CA ILE A 252 -0.44 7.86 5.69
C ILE A 252 -1.13 6.64 6.24
N THR A 253 -2.28 6.32 5.64
CA THR A 253 -3.02 5.11 5.93
C THR A 253 -2.37 3.89 5.31
N GLN A 254 -2.51 2.76 6.00
CA GLN A 254 -2.19 1.45 5.48
C GLN A 254 -3.35 0.85 4.67
N ASN A 255 -4.45 1.58 4.40
CA ASN A 255 -5.59 1.05 3.65
C ASN A 255 -5.25 0.57 2.23
N ASP A 256 -4.10 0.99 1.70
CA ASP A 256 -3.60 0.52 0.41
C ASP A 256 -3.04 -0.91 0.46
N ILE A 257 -2.94 -1.57 1.62
CA ILE A 257 -2.37 -2.94 1.72
C ILE A 257 -3.08 -3.97 0.84
N LEU A 258 -4.38 -3.80 0.56
CA LEU A 258 -5.11 -4.68 -0.35
C LEU A 258 -4.88 -4.33 -1.83
N ASN A 259 -4.58 -3.07 -2.13
CA ASN A 259 -4.38 -2.59 -3.50
C ASN A 259 -2.91 -2.73 -3.93
N LEU A 260 -1.95 -2.56 -3.02
CA LEU A 260 -0.52 -2.61 -3.31
C LEU A 260 0.08 -3.99 -3.04
N SER A 261 -0.43 -5.01 -3.74
CA SER A 261 0.20 -6.34 -3.66
C SER A 261 1.69 -6.26 -4.06
N PRO A 262 2.62 -6.80 -3.25
CA PRO A 262 4.04 -6.84 -3.58
C PRO A 262 4.35 -7.51 -4.93
N GLY A 263 3.57 -8.53 -5.31
CA GLY A 263 3.80 -9.27 -6.56
C GLY A 263 3.56 -8.47 -7.83
N LEU A 264 2.72 -7.44 -7.75
CA LEU A 264 2.44 -6.50 -8.84
C LEU A 264 3.46 -5.34 -8.90
N GLY A 265 4.43 -5.31 -7.99
CA GLY A 265 5.53 -4.35 -8.03
C GLY A 265 6.67 -4.75 -8.95
N ASN A 266 7.54 -3.78 -9.22
CA ASN A 266 8.77 -3.94 -9.98
C ASN A 266 9.88 -4.54 -9.12
N PHE A 267 10.68 -5.42 -9.73
CA PHE A 267 11.80 -6.11 -9.10
C PHE A 267 13.08 -5.95 -9.94
N SER A 268 14.17 -5.53 -9.30
CA SER A 268 15.46 -5.37 -9.98
C SER A 268 15.95 -6.67 -10.61
N CYS A 269 15.74 -7.82 -9.94
CA CYS A 269 16.11 -9.13 -10.49
C CYS A 269 15.39 -9.46 -11.81
N CYS A 270 14.14 -9.00 -11.97
CA CYS A 270 13.36 -9.22 -13.19
C CYS A 270 13.82 -8.32 -14.33
N ALA A 271 14.20 -7.08 -14.01
CA ALA A 271 14.67 -6.11 -15.01
C ALA A 271 15.97 -6.56 -15.72
N VAL A 272 16.80 -7.36 -15.03
CA VAL A 272 18.05 -7.91 -15.59
C VAL A 272 17.91 -9.36 -16.09
N GLY A 273 16.69 -9.89 -16.21
CA GLY A 273 16.48 -11.26 -16.69
C GLY A 273 16.98 -12.35 -15.74
N HIS A 274 17.07 -12.06 -14.44
CA HIS A 274 17.57 -12.95 -13.38
C HIS A 274 19.05 -13.35 -13.52
N ASP A 275 19.88 -12.53 -14.13
CA ASP A 275 21.33 -12.68 -14.13
C ASP A 275 22.00 -11.32 -13.96
N PHE A 276 22.77 -11.14 -12.88
CA PHE A 276 23.51 -9.91 -12.61
C PHE A 276 24.95 -9.94 -13.19
N GLY A 277 25.23 -10.84 -14.14
CA GLY A 277 26.56 -11.07 -14.72
C GLY A 277 27.43 -12.03 -13.91
N HIS A 278 26.83 -12.72 -12.94
CA HIS A 278 27.50 -13.69 -12.05
C HIS A 278 26.76 -15.03 -11.99
N GLY A 279 25.81 -15.26 -12.89
CA GLY A 279 25.00 -16.48 -12.97
C GLY A 279 23.54 -16.25 -12.58
N PRO A 280 22.68 -17.25 -12.82
CA PRO A 280 21.26 -17.14 -12.59
C PRO A 280 20.94 -16.99 -11.10
N VAL A 281 20.04 -16.06 -10.77
CA VAL A 281 19.56 -15.82 -9.40
C VAL A 281 18.08 -16.17 -9.25
N GLU A 282 17.68 -16.64 -8.06
CA GLU A 282 16.26 -16.87 -7.73
C GLU A 282 15.49 -15.54 -7.80
N CYS A 283 14.30 -15.57 -8.41
CA CYS A 283 13.41 -14.41 -8.48
C CYS A 283 12.98 -13.97 -7.07
N ASP A 284 13.09 -12.67 -6.76
CA ASP A 284 12.70 -12.13 -5.46
C ASP A 284 11.20 -12.30 -5.16
N ARG A 285 10.34 -12.47 -6.17
CA ARG A 285 8.91 -12.82 -5.95
C ARG A 285 8.76 -14.09 -5.11
N ILE A 286 9.63 -15.07 -5.29
CA ILE A 286 9.62 -16.33 -4.55
C ILE A 286 9.92 -16.08 -3.07
N LYS A 287 10.94 -15.25 -2.80
CA LYS A 287 11.33 -14.87 -1.43
C LYS A 287 10.20 -14.12 -0.74
N ILE A 288 9.63 -13.11 -1.41
CA ILE A 288 8.51 -12.32 -0.90
C ILE A 288 7.29 -13.18 -0.62
N ARG A 289 6.95 -14.14 -1.49
CA ARG A 289 5.82 -15.06 -1.25
C ARG A 289 5.99 -15.82 0.07
N LYS A 290 7.18 -16.37 0.34
CA LYS A 290 7.47 -17.11 1.58
C LYS A 290 7.31 -16.19 2.80
N VAL A 291 7.90 -14.99 2.74
CA VAL A 291 7.84 -14.00 3.82
C VAL A 291 6.41 -13.52 4.10
N LEU A 292 5.65 -13.22 3.04
CA LEU A 292 4.27 -12.76 3.15
C LEU A 292 3.34 -13.82 3.75
N GLY A 293 3.55 -15.10 3.40
CA GLY A 293 2.81 -16.20 4.02
C GLY A 293 2.98 -16.25 5.54
N LEU A 294 4.22 -16.14 6.02
CA LEU A 294 4.51 -16.12 7.46
C LEU A 294 3.84 -14.93 8.16
N LEU A 295 3.92 -13.73 7.56
CA LEU A 295 3.29 -12.53 8.11
C LEU A 295 1.78 -12.64 8.22
N LEU A 296 1.13 -13.11 7.15
CA LEU A 296 -0.32 -13.24 7.10
C LEU A 296 -0.81 -14.31 8.07
N GLU A 297 -0.16 -15.48 8.10
CA GLU A 297 -0.47 -16.55 9.06
C GLU A 297 -0.29 -16.09 10.51
N GLY A 298 0.80 -15.36 10.78
CA GLY A 298 1.04 -14.74 12.07
C GLY A 298 -0.09 -13.81 12.47
N LYS A 299 -0.47 -12.87 11.59
CA LYS A 299 -1.56 -11.91 11.83
C LYS A 299 -2.88 -12.61 12.11
N ILE A 300 -3.25 -13.59 11.29
CA ILE A 300 -4.49 -14.38 11.46
C ILE A 300 -4.50 -15.09 12.82
N ARG A 301 -3.40 -15.78 13.16
CA ARG A 301 -3.25 -16.50 14.44
C ARG A 301 -3.41 -15.56 15.63
N THR A 302 -2.74 -14.40 15.61
CA THR A 302 -2.82 -13.40 16.69
C THR A 302 -4.25 -12.85 16.84
N LEU A 303 -4.93 -12.53 15.74
CA LEU A 303 -6.32 -12.05 15.78
C LEU A 303 -7.29 -13.09 16.36
N PHE A 304 -7.12 -14.37 16.02
CA PHE A 304 -7.89 -15.45 16.65
C PHE A 304 -7.61 -15.57 18.14
N ALA A 305 -6.34 -15.51 18.55
CA ALA A 305 -5.94 -15.56 19.96
C ALA A 305 -6.50 -14.38 20.78
N GLU A 306 -6.57 -13.18 20.19
CA GLU A 306 -7.17 -11.99 20.79
C GLU A 306 -8.72 -12.00 20.76
N GLY A 307 -9.34 -12.99 20.12
CA GLY A 307 -10.80 -13.08 19.97
C GLY A 307 -11.40 -12.08 18.97
N LYS A 308 -10.57 -11.43 18.14
CA LYS A 308 -10.97 -10.53 17.04
C LYS A 308 -11.44 -11.32 15.81
N LEU A 309 -12.47 -12.14 16.01
CA LEU A 309 -12.93 -13.12 15.02
C LEU A 309 -13.28 -12.52 13.66
N GLN A 310 -13.88 -11.32 13.64
CA GLN A 310 -14.31 -10.71 12.39
C GLN A 310 -13.12 -10.32 11.51
N GLU A 311 -12.10 -9.69 12.08
CA GLU A 311 -10.88 -9.34 11.37
C GLU A 311 -10.12 -10.61 10.96
N ALA A 312 -9.93 -11.57 11.88
CA ALA A 312 -9.23 -12.82 11.60
C ALA A 312 -9.82 -13.55 10.38
N ARG A 313 -11.14 -13.75 10.38
CA ARG A 313 -11.88 -14.41 9.29
C ARG A 313 -11.86 -13.61 7.99
N ALA A 314 -11.85 -12.28 8.06
CA ALA A 314 -11.71 -11.44 6.87
C ALA A 314 -10.31 -11.58 6.23
N PHE A 315 -9.23 -11.59 7.04
CA PHE A 315 -7.87 -11.85 6.53
C PHE A 315 -7.73 -13.24 5.90
N VAL A 316 -8.35 -14.28 6.50
CA VAL A 316 -8.41 -15.62 5.89
C VAL A 316 -9.09 -15.57 4.52
N ALA A 317 -10.25 -14.94 4.40
CA ALA A 317 -10.97 -14.88 3.13
C ALA A 317 -10.23 -14.02 2.08
N LEU A 318 -9.48 -13.01 2.50
CA LEU A 318 -8.73 -12.09 1.62
C LEU A 318 -7.33 -12.61 1.24
N GLU A 319 -6.93 -13.82 1.65
CA GLU A 319 -5.58 -14.37 1.43
C GLU A 319 -5.11 -14.19 -0.03
N GLN A 320 -5.96 -14.55 -1.00
CA GLN A 320 -5.68 -14.44 -2.44
C GLN A 320 -5.34 -13.00 -2.88
N GLN A 321 -5.90 -11.98 -2.23
CA GLN A 321 -5.66 -10.58 -2.58
C GLN A 321 -4.24 -10.13 -2.25
N PHE A 322 -3.64 -10.68 -1.17
CA PHE A 322 -2.26 -10.39 -0.77
C PHE A 322 -1.23 -11.05 -1.70
N PHE A 323 -1.56 -12.18 -2.32
CA PHE A 323 -0.63 -12.95 -3.17
C PHE A 323 -0.70 -12.62 -4.67
N ARG A 324 -1.50 -11.63 -5.08
CA ARG A 324 -1.63 -11.24 -6.50
C ARG A 324 -0.27 -10.93 -7.12
N GLY A 325 0.04 -11.53 -8.27
CA GLY A 325 1.32 -11.33 -8.98
C GLY A 325 2.51 -12.14 -8.45
N LEU A 326 2.32 -13.03 -7.46
CA LEU A 326 3.41 -13.84 -6.89
C LEU A 326 3.51 -15.28 -7.44
N GLY A 327 2.72 -15.65 -8.45
CA GLY A 327 2.73 -16.98 -9.10
C GLY A 327 2.30 -18.14 -8.17
N ASP A 328 1.73 -19.20 -8.75
CA ASP A 328 1.37 -20.42 -8.02
C ASP A 328 2.45 -21.54 -8.12
N ASP A 329 3.40 -21.39 -9.04
CA ASP A 329 4.36 -22.43 -9.45
C ASP A 329 5.54 -22.66 -8.50
N VAL A 330 5.54 -22.04 -7.34
CA VAL A 330 6.54 -22.37 -6.31
C VAL A 330 6.00 -23.56 -5.55
N GLY A 331 6.67 -24.71 -5.61
CA GLY A 331 6.43 -25.90 -4.77
C GLY A 331 6.50 -25.67 -3.25
N GLY A 332 6.42 -24.43 -2.78
CA GLY A 332 6.04 -24.06 -1.43
C GLY A 332 4.52 -23.99 -1.33
N ARG A 333 3.96 -24.82 -0.45
CA ARG A 333 2.55 -24.88 -0.01
C ARG A 333 1.82 -23.55 -0.26
N ARG A 334 0.66 -23.57 -0.95
CA ARG A 334 -0.35 -22.51 -0.77
C ARG A 334 -0.46 -22.27 0.73
N GLY A 335 -0.48 -21.02 1.17
CA GLY A 335 -0.53 -20.63 2.59
C GLY A 335 -1.43 -21.60 3.39
N SER A 336 -0.94 -22.00 4.55
CA SER A 336 -1.29 -23.24 5.26
C SER A 336 -2.78 -23.48 5.50
N PHE A 337 -3.63 -22.46 5.37
CA PHE A 337 -5.06 -22.57 5.64
C PHE A 337 -5.83 -23.20 4.47
N PHE A 338 -5.66 -22.77 3.21
CA PHE A 338 -6.39 -23.38 2.09
C PHE A 338 -5.85 -24.74 1.64
N THR A 339 -4.60 -25.08 1.97
CA THR A 339 -4.01 -26.40 1.67
C THR A 339 -4.64 -27.54 2.49
N LEU A 340 -5.27 -27.26 3.64
CA LEU A 340 -6.00 -28.27 4.41
C LEU A 340 -7.30 -28.72 3.72
N SER A 341 -7.93 -27.84 2.93
CA SER A 341 -9.12 -28.17 2.13
C SER A 341 -8.79 -29.00 0.87
N GLN A 342 -7.56 -28.91 0.35
CA GLN A 342 -7.15 -29.60 -0.89
C GLN A 342 -6.61 -31.01 -0.69
N LYS A 343 -6.46 -31.51 0.54
CA LYS A 343 -6.11 -32.93 0.78
C LYS A 343 -7.18 -33.92 0.29
N ALA A 344 -8.31 -33.45 -0.22
CA ALA A 344 -9.38 -34.28 -0.75
C ALA A 344 -9.53 -34.27 -2.30
N ALA A 345 -8.71 -33.54 -3.06
CA ALA A 345 -8.81 -33.53 -4.52
C ALA A 345 -7.45 -33.78 -5.19
N PRO A 346 -7.35 -34.72 -6.17
CA PRO A 346 -6.09 -35.01 -6.85
C PRO A 346 -5.63 -33.80 -7.67
N ALA A 347 -4.32 -33.60 -7.70
CA ALA A 347 -3.65 -32.50 -8.39
C ALA A 347 -4.06 -32.44 -9.88
N MET A 348 -4.86 -31.43 -10.25
CA MET A 348 -4.98 -31.01 -11.65
C MET A 348 -4.00 -29.88 -11.91
N GLN A 349 -3.10 -30.11 -12.86
CA GLN A 349 -2.22 -29.13 -13.46
C GLN A 349 -3.03 -27.96 -14.01
N ALA A 350 -2.47 -26.75 -13.94
CA ALA A 350 -3.02 -25.56 -14.55
C ALA A 350 -3.06 -25.71 -16.09
N SER A 351 -4.15 -26.26 -16.61
CA SER A 351 -4.59 -26.02 -17.98
C SER A 351 -5.67 -24.94 -17.96
N THR A 352 -5.66 -24.09 -18.96
CA THR A 352 -6.52 -22.91 -19.19
C THR A 352 -8.03 -23.21 -19.36
N ASP A 353 -8.50 -24.34 -18.86
CA ASP A 353 -9.90 -24.82 -18.94
C ASP A 353 -10.53 -24.91 -17.54
N GLU A 354 -10.61 -23.79 -16.80
CA GLU A 354 -11.47 -23.67 -15.60
C GLU A 354 -12.97 -23.55 -15.97
N GLN A 355 -13.34 -23.67 -17.24
CA GLN A 355 -14.73 -23.64 -17.71
C GLN A 355 -15.52 -24.93 -17.45
N GLN A 356 -14.86 -26.00 -16.98
CA GLN A 356 -15.55 -27.17 -16.43
C GLN A 356 -15.42 -27.16 -14.90
N ALA A 357 -16.19 -26.29 -14.24
CA ALA A 357 -16.39 -26.41 -12.80
C ALA A 357 -16.93 -27.82 -12.52
N SER A 358 -16.24 -28.58 -11.65
CA SER A 358 -16.74 -29.87 -11.16
C SER A 358 -18.21 -29.72 -10.76
N THR A 359 -19.06 -30.54 -11.38
CA THR A 359 -20.50 -30.59 -11.09
C THR A 359 -20.81 -31.54 -9.93
N ASP A 360 -19.77 -32.15 -9.33
CA ASP A 360 -19.93 -33.10 -8.24
C ASP A 360 -20.34 -32.37 -6.95
N PRO A 361 -21.54 -32.64 -6.40
CA PRO A 361 -21.95 -32.08 -5.12
C PRO A 361 -20.98 -32.40 -3.97
N SER A 362 -20.20 -33.48 -4.04
CA SER A 362 -19.22 -33.82 -2.99
C SER A 362 -18.10 -32.79 -2.86
N ASP A 363 -17.69 -32.18 -3.98
CA ASP A 363 -16.60 -31.20 -4.00
C ASP A 363 -16.99 -29.92 -3.28
N ALA A 364 -18.23 -29.45 -3.50
CA ALA A 364 -18.74 -28.25 -2.83
C ALA A 364 -18.87 -28.46 -1.31
N VAL A 365 -19.30 -29.66 -0.88
CA VAL A 365 -19.39 -30.03 0.55
C VAL A 365 -18.00 -30.07 1.18
N CYS A 366 -17.02 -30.68 0.51
CA CYS A 366 -15.65 -30.74 1.02
C CYS A 366 -15.03 -29.34 1.14
N ARG A 367 -15.21 -28.49 0.13
CA ARG A 367 -14.71 -27.11 0.16
C ARG A 367 -15.38 -26.28 1.25
N LEU A 368 -16.69 -26.45 1.45
CA LEU A 368 -17.42 -25.78 2.53
C LEU A 368 -16.90 -26.23 3.90
N ALA A 369 -16.66 -27.53 4.10
CA ALA A 369 -16.08 -28.05 5.35
C ALA A 369 -14.68 -27.45 5.60
N GLY A 370 -13.83 -27.39 4.57
CA GLY A 370 -12.52 -26.74 4.65
C GLY A 370 -12.62 -25.24 4.97
N LEU A 371 -13.55 -24.52 4.33
CA LEU A 371 -13.81 -23.10 4.64
C LEU A 371 -14.27 -22.93 6.09
N GLN A 372 -15.14 -23.79 6.60
CA GLN A 372 -15.59 -23.75 7.99
C GLN A 372 -14.43 -24.00 8.96
N GLU A 373 -13.56 -24.97 8.66
CA GLU A 373 -12.39 -25.27 9.47
C GLU A 373 -11.45 -24.06 9.59
N VAL A 374 -11.05 -23.46 8.47
CA VAL A 374 -10.11 -22.32 8.47
C VAL A 374 -10.70 -21.07 9.12
N LEU A 375 -12.01 -20.88 9.04
CA LEU A 375 -12.72 -19.79 9.70
C LEU A 375 -13.00 -20.07 11.18
N GLN A 376 -12.69 -21.27 11.68
CA GLN A 376 -13.12 -21.77 13.00
C GLN A 376 -14.64 -21.57 13.18
N TRP A 377 -15.40 -21.92 12.15
CA TRP A 377 -16.85 -21.75 12.08
C TRP A 377 -17.56 -22.96 12.69
N SER A 378 -18.54 -22.71 13.56
CA SER A 378 -19.28 -23.76 14.26
C SER A 378 -20.80 -23.63 14.05
N SER A 379 -21.52 -24.74 14.01
CA SER A 379 -22.98 -24.73 13.75
C SER A 379 -23.82 -24.41 15.00
N ASN A 380 -23.40 -23.45 15.82
CA ASN A 380 -24.06 -23.09 17.08
C ASN A 380 -24.71 -21.69 17.04
N ASP A 381 -25.44 -21.34 18.09
CA ASP A 381 -26.13 -20.03 18.17
C ASP A 381 -25.17 -18.82 18.28
N ARG A 382 -23.89 -19.07 18.58
CA ARG A 382 -22.85 -18.04 18.58
C ARG A 382 -22.62 -17.49 17.19
N GLU A 383 -22.58 -18.35 16.16
CA GLU A 383 -22.38 -17.87 14.78
C GLU A 383 -23.60 -17.14 14.23
N LYS A 384 -24.82 -17.57 14.58
CA LYS A 384 -26.04 -16.81 14.24
C LYS A 384 -25.99 -15.40 14.83
N THR A 385 -25.59 -15.29 16.10
CA THR A 385 -25.42 -14.01 16.79
C THR A 385 -24.31 -13.16 16.15
N PHE A 386 -23.18 -13.78 15.80
CA PHE A 386 -22.08 -13.14 15.08
C PHE A 386 -22.56 -12.55 13.76
N THR A 387 -23.18 -13.36 12.88
CA THR A 387 -23.68 -12.92 11.58
C THR A 387 -24.76 -11.84 11.70
N LYS A 388 -25.65 -11.92 12.70
CA LYS A 388 -26.66 -10.87 12.95
C LYS A 388 -25.99 -9.54 13.33
N ARG A 389 -24.94 -9.58 14.14
CA ARG A 389 -24.20 -8.40 14.59
C ARG A 389 -23.40 -7.75 13.46
N THR A 390 -22.56 -8.56 12.81
CA THR A 390 -21.52 -8.10 11.87
C THR A 390 -22.00 -8.05 10.42
N GLY A 391 -23.04 -8.82 10.07
CA GLY A 391 -23.41 -9.05 8.68
C GLY A 391 -22.54 -10.11 7.97
N MET A 392 -21.49 -10.62 8.62
CA MET A 392 -20.59 -11.61 8.05
C MET A 392 -21.09 -13.03 8.33
N GLY A 393 -21.61 -13.69 7.30
CA GLY A 393 -21.97 -15.13 7.30
C GLY A 393 -21.01 -15.94 6.44
N LEU A 394 -21.21 -17.26 6.36
CA LEU A 394 -20.42 -18.13 5.48
C LEU A 394 -20.48 -17.69 4.01
N LEU A 395 -21.64 -17.24 3.53
CA LEU A 395 -21.79 -16.72 2.17
C LEU A 395 -20.84 -15.55 1.89
N ALA A 396 -20.77 -14.57 2.80
CA ALA A 396 -19.90 -13.40 2.62
C ALA A 396 -18.41 -13.80 2.57
N HIS A 397 -17.97 -14.77 3.38
CA HIS A 397 -16.59 -15.26 3.33
C HIS A 397 -16.31 -16.05 2.06
N ALA A 398 -17.23 -16.92 1.64
CA ALA A 398 -17.10 -17.68 0.38
C ALA A 398 -17.03 -16.76 -0.85
N VAL A 399 -17.83 -15.68 -0.84
CA VAL A 399 -17.76 -14.62 -1.86
C VAL A 399 -16.37 -13.97 -1.85
N ILE A 400 -15.90 -13.45 -0.72
CA ILE A 400 -14.58 -12.80 -0.63
C ILE A 400 -13.45 -13.76 -1.06
N ALA A 401 -13.53 -15.03 -0.68
CA ALA A 401 -12.59 -16.09 -1.05
C ALA A 401 -12.71 -16.54 -2.53
N ASN A 402 -13.65 -15.98 -3.29
CA ASN A 402 -13.88 -16.30 -4.70
C ASN A 402 -14.21 -17.79 -4.95
N ASP A 403 -14.92 -18.46 -4.02
CA ASP A 403 -15.30 -19.88 -4.14
C ASP A 403 -16.71 -20.06 -4.68
N LEU A 404 -16.82 -20.19 -6.00
CA LEU A 404 -18.10 -20.31 -6.71
C LEU A 404 -18.91 -21.55 -6.27
N LEU A 405 -18.25 -22.68 -6.03
CA LEU A 405 -18.94 -23.92 -5.67
C LEU A 405 -19.58 -23.81 -4.30
N VAL A 406 -18.86 -23.26 -3.32
CA VAL A 406 -19.39 -23.03 -1.98
C VAL A 406 -20.52 -22.01 -2.00
N VAL A 407 -20.39 -20.92 -2.76
CA VAL A 407 -21.47 -19.92 -2.92
C VAL A 407 -22.74 -20.58 -3.47
N ARG A 408 -22.65 -21.34 -4.57
CA ARG A 408 -23.80 -22.01 -5.16
C ARG A 408 -24.42 -23.05 -4.22
N HIS A 409 -23.59 -23.81 -3.51
CA HIS A 409 -24.07 -24.79 -2.54
C HIS A 409 -24.83 -24.15 -1.37
N LEU A 410 -24.32 -23.05 -0.80
CA LEU A 410 -24.99 -22.32 0.27
C LEU A 410 -26.34 -21.75 -0.19
N LEU A 411 -26.40 -21.19 -1.41
CA LEU A 411 -27.65 -20.68 -1.98
C LEU A 411 -28.64 -21.80 -2.31
N ALA A 412 -28.18 -22.97 -2.77
CA ALA A 412 -29.04 -24.11 -3.04
C ALA A 412 -29.67 -24.73 -1.77
N GLY A 413 -28.96 -24.66 -0.64
CA GLY A 413 -29.44 -25.18 0.65
C GLY A 413 -30.44 -24.28 1.39
N GLY A 414 -30.61 -23.02 0.96
CA GLY A 414 -31.51 -22.05 1.59
C GLY A 414 -32.88 -21.95 0.91
N THR A 415 -33.86 -21.37 1.63
CA THR A 415 -35.14 -20.98 1.02
C THR A 415 -34.98 -19.66 0.25
N ALA A 416 -35.85 -19.41 -0.74
CA ALA A 416 -35.79 -18.17 -1.52
C ALA A 416 -35.86 -16.89 -0.64
N SER A 417 -36.68 -16.89 0.42
CA SER A 417 -36.77 -15.77 1.35
C SER A 417 -35.51 -15.60 2.20
N SER A 418 -34.95 -16.71 2.70
CA SER A 418 -33.70 -16.70 3.46
C SER A 418 -32.52 -16.23 2.61
N ASN A 419 -32.40 -16.75 1.38
CA ASN A 419 -31.35 -16.35 0.45
C ASN A 419 -31.43 -14.86 0.15
N LYS A 420 -32.63 -14.34 -0.15
CA LYS A 420 -32.84 -12.92 -0.41
C LYS A 420 -32.42 -12.04 0.78
N GLU A 421 -32.65 -12.47 2.02
CA GLU A 421 -32.15 -11.75 3.19
C GLU A 421 -30.62 -11.79 3.28
N GLU A 422 -30.02 -12.97 3.05
CA GLU A 422 -28.57 -13.17 3.18
C GLU A 422 -27.77 -12.39 2.13
N VAL A 423 -28.18 -12.45 0.86
CA VAL A 423 -27.50 -11.75 -0.25
C VAL A 423 -27.60 -10.22 -0.15
N ASN A 424 -28.57 -9.69 0.62
CA ASN A 424 -28.75 -8.26 0.86
C ASN A 424 -28.26 -7.80 2.24
N ARG A 425 -27.68 -8.71 3.04
CA ARG A 425 -27.17 -8.40 4.36
C ARG A 425 -25.97 -7.45 4.26
N ARG A 426 -25.99 -6.37 5.06
CA ARG A 426 -24.91 -5.37 5.08
C ARG A 426 -23.83 -5.74 6.09
N VAL A 427 -22.60 -5.87 5.62
CA VAL A 427 -21.39 -6.12 6.43
C VAL A 427 -20.94 -4.85 7.15
N LYS A 428 -20.69 -4.93 8.45
CA LYS A 428 -20.30 -3.80 9.32
C LYS A 428 -18.93 -4.06 9.90
N GLY A 429 -18.15 -3.02 10.21
CA GLY A 429 -16.92 -3.17 11.01
C GLY A 429 -15.70 -3.70 10.25
N LEU A 430 -15.69 -3.59 8.91
CA LEU A 430 -14.51 -3.86 8.08
C LEU A 430 -14.02 -2.62 7.32
N VAL A 431 -14.49 -1.43 7.69
CA VAL A 431 -14.15 -0.18 6.98
C VAL A 431 -12.65 0.14 7.04
N GLU A 432 -11.97 -0.21 8.13
CA GLU A 432 -10.51 -0.03 8.25
C GLU A 432 -9.75 -0.92 7.26
N LEU A 433 -10.22 -2.15 7.04
CA LEU A 433 -9.57 -3.11 6.14
C LEU A 433 -9.92 -2.86 4.68
N LEU A 434 -11.19 -2.56 4.38
CA LEU A 434 -11.71 -2.48 3.01
C LEU A 434 -11.80 -1.04 2.47
N GLY A 435 -11.72 -0.04 3.34
CA GLY A 435 -11.97 1.37 2.99
C GLY A 435 -13.43 1.70 2.67
N LEU A 436 -14.34 0.74 2.79
CA LEU A 436 -15.77 0.83 2.44
C LEU A 436 -16.64 0.32 3.59
N ASP A 437 -17.81 0.93 3.82
CA ASP A 437 -18.71 0.57 4.94
C ASP A 437 -20.05 0.04 4.43
N ARG A 438 -20.63 -0.95 5.12
CA ARG A 438 -21.95 -1.52 4.83
C ARG A 438 -22.10 -2.10 3.44
N MET A 439 -21.05 -2.75 2.94
CA MET A 439 -21.08 -3.52 1.69
C MET A 439 -22.05 -4.70 1.79
N THR A 440 -22.70 -5.03 0.68
CA THR A 440 -23.48 -6.27 0.52
C THR A 440 -22.60 -7.38 -0.06
N PRO A 441 -22.99 -8.67 0.02
CA PRO A 441 -22.34 -9.76 -0.72
C PRO A 441 -22.13 -9.44 -2.20
N LEU A 442 -23.10 -8.79 -2.86
CA LEU A 442 -22.94 -8.36 -4.26
C LEU A 442 -21.77 -7.39 -4.46
N MET A 443 -21.61 -6.41 -3.56
CA MET A 443 -20.48 -5.48 -3.63
C MET A 443 -19.15 -6.17 -3.32
N LEU A 444 -19.11 -7.08 -2.34
CA LEU A 444 -17.92 -7.88 -2.05
C LEU A 444 -17.53 -8.73 -3.26
N ALA A 445 -18.51 -9.28 -3.98
CA ALA A 445 -18.26 -10.02 -5.21
C ALA A 445 -17.70 -9.13 -6.31
N MET A 446 -18.24 -7.92 -6.45
CA MET A 446 -17.72 -6.92 -7.40
C MET A 446 -16.29 -6.47 -7.06
N SER A 447 -15.87 -6.52 -5.79
CA SER A 447 -14.48 -6.26 -5.37
C SER A 447 -13.54 -7.44 -5.63
N PHE A 448 -13.91 -8.65 -5.18
CA PHE A 448 -12.94 -9.72 -4.95
C PHE A 448 -13.20 -11.01 -5.74
N SER A 449 -14.38 -11.16 -6.34
CA SER A 449 -14.80 -12.40 -6.99
C SER A 449 -14.83 -12.31 -8.51
N ARG A 450 -14.92 -13.49 -9.14
CA ARG A 450 -15.29 -13.67 -10.54
C ARG A 450 -16.77 -13.36 -10.76
N PHE A 451 -17.16 -12.97 -11.97
CA PHE A 451 -18.50 -12.48 -12.28
C PHE A 451 -19.61 -13.54 -12.12
N GLU A 452 -19.29 -14.83 -12.22
CA GLU A 452 -20.24 -15.93 -12.03
C GLU A 452 -20.79 -15.99 -10.60
N ILE A 453 -20.02 -15.50 -9.61
CA ILE A 453 -20.51 -15.31 -8.24
C ILE A 453 -21.49 -14.14 -8.20
N VAL A 454 -21.21 -13.06 -8.93
CA VAL A 454 -22.11 -11.90 -9.07
C VAL A 454 -23.45 -12.35 -9.65
N GLU A 455 -23.43 -13.16 -10.72
CA GLU A 455 -24.65 -13.74 -11.32
C GLU A 455 -25.43 -14.59 -10.31
N SER A 456 -24.75 -15.50 -9.61
CA SER A 456 -25.39 -16.37 -8.61
C SER A 456 -26.07 -15.56 -7.50
N LEU A 457 -25.48 -14.44 -7.07
CA LEU A 457 -26.07 -13.55 -6.06
C LEU A 457 -27.27 -12.76 -6.62
N LEU A 458 -27.19 -12.28 -7.86
CA LEU A 458 -28.30 -11.58 -8.52
C LEU A 458 -29.50 -12.50 -8.73
N ASP A 459 -29.27 -13.73 -9.18
CA ASP A 459 -30.32 -14.74 -9.36
C ASP A 459 -30.99 -15.15 -8.04
N ALA A 460 -30.24 -15.08 -6.93
CA ALA A 460 -30.74 -15.25 -5.57
C ALA A 460 -31.45 -14.01 -4.99
N GLY A 461 -31.58 -12.93 -5.76
CA GLY A 461 -32.35 -11.73 -5.39
C GLY A 461 -31.53 -10.62 -4.71
N ALA A 462 -30.22 -10.55 -4.93
CA ALA A 462 -29.41 -9.40 -4.53
C ALA A 462 -29.91 -8.12 -5.24
N ASP A 463 -30.04 -7.04 -4.48
CA ASP A 463 -30.48 -5.74 -5.00
C ASP A 463 -29.28 -4.95 -5.57
N PRO A 464 -29.19 -4.75 -6.89
CA PRO A 464 -28.08 -4.05 -7.53
C PRO A 464 -28.12 -2.53 -7.33
N THR A 465 -29.22 -1.98 -6.78
CA THR A 465 -29.40 -0.53 -6.60
C THR A 465 -28.81 -0.02 -5.29
N VAL A 466 -28.41 -0.93 -4.41
CA VAL A 466 -27.86 -0.61 -3.09
C VAL A 466 -26.52 0.11 -3.26
N CYS A 467 -26.27 1.08 -2.39
CA CYS A 467 -24.98 1.74 -2.21
C CYS A 467 -24.36 1.40 -0.85
N GLU A 468 -23.02 1.34 -0.81
CA GLU A 468 -22.25 1.33 0.43
C GLU A 468 -22.47 2.67 1.18
N LYS A 469 -22.22 2.71 2.49
CA LYS A 469 -22.70 3.81 3.34
C LYS A 469 -21.82 5.05 3.31
N LEU A 470 -20.50 4.90 3.18
CA LEU A 470 -19.52 5.96 3.41
C LEU A 470 -19.50 6.97 2.25
N GLN A 471 -19.31 6.49 1.02
CA GLN A 471 -19.19 7.32 -0.18
C GLN A 471 -20.39 7.18 -1.12
N ARG A 472 -21.36 6.31 -0.81
CA ARG A 472 -22.48 5.94 -1.68
C ARG A 472 -22.05 5.25 -2.99
N LEU A 473 -20.98 4.46 -2.98
CA LEU A 473 -20.61 3.65 -4.15
C LEU A 473 -21.66 2.55 -4.41
N ASN A 474 -22.13 2.44 -5.64
CA ASN A 474 -22.91 1.29 -6.10
C ASN A 474 -21.99 0.12 -6.50
N ALA A 475 -22.57 -1.03 -6.85
CA ALA A 475 -21.81 -2.25 -7.18
C ALA A 475 -20.79 -2.05 -8.32
N LEU A 476 -21.14 -1.35 -9.40
CA LEU A 476 -20.22 -1.05 -10.51
C LEU A 476 -19.11 -0.08 -10.09
N MET A 477 -19.42 0.94 -9.28
CA MET A 477 -18.42 1.86 -8.72
C MET A 477 -17.43 1.15 -7.80
N VAL A 478 -17.87 0.14 -7.05
CA VAL A 478 -16.98 -0.70 -6.24
C VAL A 478 -16.04 -1.51 -7.13
N ALA A 479 -16.53 -2.06 -8.25
CA ALA A 479 -15.67 -2.72 -9.23
C ALA A 479 -14.64 -1.75 -9.86
N ALA A 480 -15.05 -0.51 -10.16
CA ALA A 480 -14.16 0.54 -10.64
C ALA A 480 -13.08 0.91 -9.61
N TRP A 481 -13.44 0.99 -8.32
CA TRP A 481 -12.51 1.26 -7.21
C TRP A 481 -11.40 0.20 -7.09
N HIS A 482 -11.68 -1.05 -7.44
CA HIS A 482 -10.73 -2.17 -7.36
C HIS A 482 -10.17 -2.61 -8.73
N GLY A 483 -10.34 -1.80 -9.78
CA GLY A 483 -9.77 -2.10 -11.11
C GLY A 483 -10.34 -3.35 -11.80
N ARG A 484 -11.60 -3.71 -11.52
CA ARG A 484 -12.23 -4.97 -11.95
C ARG A 484 -12.87 -4.84 -13.34
N SER A 485 -12.07 -4.49 -14.35
CA SER A 485 -12.53 -4.25 -15.73
C SER A 485 -13.41 -5.38 -16.29
N ALA A 486 -13.04 -6.65 -16.09
CA ALA A 486 -13.83 -7.81 -16.52
C ALA A 486 -15.23 -7.86 -15.88
N ASN A 487 -15.33 -7.57 -14.58
CA ASN A 487 -16.62 -7.52 -13.89
C ASN A 487 -17.46 -6.33 -14.35
N ILE A 488 -16.85 -5.19 -14.66
CA ILE A 488 -17.55 -4.02 -15.23
C ILE A 488 -18.13 -4.36 -16.61
N ALA A 489 -17.32 -4.94 -17.50
CA ALA A 489 -17.78 -5.34 -18.83
C ALA A 489 -18.95 -6.33 -18.76
N ALA A 490 -18.84 -7.36 -17.91
CA ALA A 490 -19.92 -8.34 -17.73
C ALA A 490 -21.16 -7.73 -17.05
N TRP A 491 -20.99 -6.82 -16.09
CA TRP A 491 -22.10 -6.08 -15.47
C TRP A 491 -22.89 -5.28 -16.49
N LEU A 492 -22.21 -4.55 -17.38
CA LEU A 492 -22.84 -3.74 -18.41
C LEU A 492 -23.52 -4.59 -19.49
N LYS A 493 -23.02 -5.80 -19.75
CA LYS A 493 -23.74 -6.78 -20.58
C LYS A 493 -25.04 -7.25 -19.92
N ARG A 494 -25.05 -7.44 -18.60
CA ARG A 494 -26.24 -7.85 -17.83
C ARG A 494 -27.25 -6.71 -17.65
N PHE A 495 -26.75 -5.48 -17.51
CA PHE A 495 -27.52 -4.26 -17.31
C PHE A 495 -27.16 -3.21 -18.38
N PRO A 496 -27.63 -3.37 -19.63
CA PRO A 496 -27.26 -2.48 -20.74
C PRO A 496 -27.67 -1.03 -20.52
N GLU A 497 -28.77 -0.79 -19.79
CA GLU A 497 -29.29 0.53 -19.46
C GLU A 497 -28.72 1.10 -18.14
N PHE A 498 -27.60 0.56 -17.65
CA PHE A 498 -27.00 1.04 -16.40
C PHE A 498 -26.45 2.46 -16.59
N ASP A 499 -27.00 3.40 -15.83
CA ASP A 499 -26.54 4.79 -15.82
C ASP A 499 -25.12 4.92 -15.24
N LEU A 500 -24.13 5.07 -16.12
CA LEU A 500 -22.72 5.30 -15.80
C LEU A 500 -22.47 6.66 -15.13
N GLU A 501 -23.40 7.61 -15.27
CA GLU A 501 -23.30 8.97 -14.75
C GLU A 501 -23.90 9.13 -13.35
N ARG A 502 -24.34 8.02 -12.74
CA ARG A 502 -24.68 7.98 -11.30
C ARG A 502 -23.55 8.56 -10.48
N ARG A 503 -23.88 9.28 -9.41
CA ARG A 503 -22.91 10.04 -8.62
C ARG A 503 -22.85 9.54 -7.18
N ASN A 504 -21.63 9.42 -6.68
CA ASN A 504 -21.35 9.15 -5.27
C ASN A 504 -21.49 10.44 -4.43
N THR A 505 -21.15 10.41 -3.14
CA THR A 505 -21.25 11.56 -2.21
C THR A 505 -20.42 12.78 -2.65
N PHE A 506 -19.34 12.58 -3.40
CA PHE A 506 -18.48 13.64 -3.94
C PHE A 506 -18.88 14.07 -5.35
N GLY A 507 -19.97 13.53 -5.88
CA GLY A 507 -20.43 13.83 -7.23
C GLY A 507 -19.68 13.02 -8.29
N MET A 508 -18.88 12.03 -7.92
CA MET A 508 -18.05 11.28 -8.85
C MET A 508 -18.84 10.15 -9.53
N PRO A 509 -18.84 10.07 -10.88
CA PRO A 509 -19.23 8.87 -11.60
C PRO A 509 -18.14 7.79 -11.55
N ALA A 510 -18.47 6.60 -12.07
CA ALA A 510 -17.56 5.46 -12.06
C ALA A 510 -16.21 5.75 -12.73
N LEU A 511 -16.21 6.57 -13.79
CA LEU A 511 -15.00 6.93 -14.54
C LEU A 511 -13.99 7.72 -13.69
N HIS A 512 -14.46 8.67 -12.87
CA HIS A 512 -13.59 9.39 -11.92
C HIS A 512 -13.00 8.45 -10.87
N ILE A 513 -13.79 7.50 -10.39
CA ILE A 513 -13.33 6.53 -9.38
C ILE A 513 -12.24 5.64 -9.97
N ALA A 514 -12.47 5.08 -11.15
CA ALA A 514 -11.48 4.28 -11.87
C ALA A 514 -10.18 5.05 -12.12
N SER A 515 -10.26 6.35 -12.42
CA SER A 515 -9.08 7.17 -12.69
C SER A 515 -8.16 7.38 -11.48
N MET A 516 -8.71 7.30 -10.26
CA MET A 516 -7.99 7.71 -9.04
C MET A 516 -7.20 6.60 -8.37
N ARG A 517 -7.56 5.33 -8.56
CA ARG A 517 -6.99 4.21 -7.80
C ARG A 517 -7.01 2.91 -8.60
N GLY A 518 -6.05 2.05 -8.30
CA GLY A 518 -6.16 0.62 -8.53
C GLY A 518 -5.10 0.09 -9.48
N ASP A 519 -4.75 -1.18 -9.27
CA ASP A 519 -4.11 -1.96 -10.32
C ASP A 519 -5.05 -2.00 -11.54
N ASN A 520 -4.50 -2.05 -12.76
CA ASN A 520 -5.31 -2.15 -13.98
C ASN A 520 -6.24 -0.93 -14.21
N THR A 521 -5.79 0.25 -13.79
CA THR A 521 -6.50 1.52 -13.96
C THR A 521 -6.84 1.75 -15.44
N LEU A 522 -5.86 1.58 -16.34
CA LEU A 522 -6.04 1.95 -17.75
C LEU A 522 -7.11 1.09 -18.44
N ASP A 523 -7.10 -0.22 -18.21
CA ASP A 523 -8.08 -1.13 -18.81
C ASP A 523 -9.47 -0.92 -18.21
N THR A 524 -9.56 -0.58 -16.93
CA THR A 524 -10.82 -0.19 -16.27
C THR A 524 -11.39 1.08 -16.89
N VAL A 525 -10.54 2.09 -17.12
CA VAL A 525 -10.90 3.34 -17.81
C VAL A 525 -11.36 3.06 -19.23
N ARG A 526 -10.62 2.26 -20.01
CA ARG A 526 -10.98 1.88 -21.38
C ARG A 526 -12.35 1.20 -21.41
N THR A 527 -12.57 0.22 -20.55
CA THR A 527 -13.84 -0.51 -20.47
C THR A 527 -15.03 0.43 -20.24
N LEU A 528 -14.90 1.41 -19.34
CA LEU A 528 -15.95 2.39 -19.06
C LEU A 528 -16.17 3.36 -20.23
N VAL A 529 -15.08 3.81 -20.88
CA VAL A 529 -15.16 4.71 -22.04
C VAL A 529 -15.77 4.01 -23.26
N ASP A 530 -15.39 2.77 -23.51
CA ASP A 530 -15.96 1.93 -24.58
C ASP A 530 -17.46 1.68 -24.35
N ALA A 531 -17.89 1.66 -23.08
CA ALA A 531 -19.30 1.60 -22.70
C ALA A 531 -20.03 2.96 -22.73
N GLY A 532 -19.37 4.04 -23.14
CA GLY A 532 -19.98 5.36 -23.32
C GLY A 532 -19.95 6.28 -22.09
N ALA A 533 -19.08 6.03 -21.10
CA ALA A 533 -18.90 6.96 -19.98
C ALA A 533 -18.49 8.37 -20.44
N ASN A 534 -19.06 9.40 -19.82
CA ASN A 534 -18.82 10.79 -20.22
C ASN A 534 -17.46 11.32 -19.71
N LEU A 535 -16.52 11.52 -20.62
CA LEU A 535 -15.19 12.08 -20.37
C LEU A 535 -15.21 13.54 -19.86
N HIS A 536 -16.26 14.30 -20.16
CA HIS A 536 -16.40 15.70 -19.74
C HIS A 536 -17.17 15.85 -18.42
N SER A 537 -17.54 14.75 -17.78
CA SER A 537 -18.22 14.79 -16.48
C SER A 537 -17.35 15.50 -15.43
N LYS A 538 -18.02 16.21 -14.52
CA LYS A 538 -17.36 16.93 -13.42
C LYS A 538 -17.95 16.50 -12.10
N ASN A 539 -17.13 16.31 -11.07
CA ASN A 539 -17.62 16.04 -9.72
C ASN A 539 -18.19 17.31 -9.05
N TYR A 540 -18.62 17.24 -7.79
CA TYR A 540 -19.22 18.40 -7.11
C TYR A 540 -18.24 19.55 -6.86
N CYS A 541 -16.93 19.28 -6.87
CA CYS A 541 -15.87 20.30 -6.80
C CYS A 541 -15.51 20.87 -8.18
N GLY A 542 -16.10 20.38 -9.26
CA GLY A 542 -15.75 20.77 -10.63
C GLY A 542 -14.56 20.00 -11.23
N ALA A 543 -14.08 18.95 -10.56
CA ALA A 543 -12.95 18.15 -11.04
C ALA A 543 -13.33 17.27 -12.23
N THR A 544 -12.52 17.27 -13.28
CA THR A 544 -12.62 16.41 -14.47
C THR A 544 -11.84 15.10 -14.29
N VAL A 545 -11.89 14.21 -15.28
CA VAL A 545 -11.09 12.97 -15.31
C VAL A 545 -9.58 13.22 -15.28
N LEU A 546 -9.09 14.33 -15.86
CA LEU A 546 -7.67 14.71 -15.77
C LEU A 546 -7.27 15.03 -14.32
N HIS A 547 -8.10 15.77 -13.58
CA HIS A 547 -7.87 16.01 -12.15
C HIS A 547 -7.86 14.71 -11.35
N ALA A 548 -8.82 13.83 -11.60
CA ALA A 548 -8.92 12.54 -10.92
C ALA A 548 -7.65 11.69 -11.15
N THR A 549 -7.14 11.66 -12.39
CA THR A 549 -5.89 10.95 -12.73
C THR A 549 -4.69 11.48 -11.97
N THR A 550 -4.64 12.79 -11.68
CA THR A 550 -3.53 13.38 -10.91
C THR A 550 -3.48 12.94 -9.44
N MET A 551 -4.60 12.39 -8.94
CA MET A 551 -4.68 11.82 -7.59
C MET A 551 -4.25 10.34 -7.54
N ASN A 552 -3.99 9.73 -8.70
CA ASN A 552 -3.52 8.36 -8.80
C ASN A 552 -1.99 8.31 -8.58
N LEU A 553 -1.56 7.39 -7.71
CA LEU A 553 -0.16 7.15 -7.36
C LEU A 553 0.32 5.76 -7.76
N ASP A 554 -0.41 5.11 -8.65
CA ASP A 554 -0.11 3.79 -9.15
C ASP A 554 0.56 3.91 -10.54
N ILE A 555 1.20 2.82 -10.98
CA ILE A 555 2.14 2.78 -12.12
C ILE A 555 1.48 3.24 -13.44
N GLU A 556 0.16 3.07 -13.58
CA GLU A 556 -0.56 3.37 -14.83
C GLU A 556 -1.13 4.79 -14.92
N ALA A 557 -0.86 5.66 -13.94
CA ALA A 557 -1.35 7.04 -13.94
C ALA A 557 -0.89 7.81 -15.20
N GLU A 558 0.35 7.60 -15.63
CA GLU A 558 0.90 8.22 -16.85
C GLU A 558 0.20 7.77 -18.12
N ALA A 559 -0.02 6.46 -18.28
CA ALA A 559 -0.66 5.90 -19.46
C ALA A 559 -2.14 6.32 -19.54
N THR A 560 -2.82 6.35 -18.40
CA THR A 560 -4.20 6.82 -18.26
C THR A 560 -4.33 8.31 -18.59
N LEU A 561 -3.38 9.12 -18.12
CA LEU A 561 -3.35 10.54 -18.44
C LEU A 561 -3.19 10.77 -19.95
N ARG A 562 -2.25 10.08 -20.59
CA ARG A 562 -2.05 10.18 -22.05
C ARG A 562 -3.31 9.78 -22.82
N PHE A 563 -3.94 8.68 -22.43
CA PHE A 563 -5.20 8.23 -23.00
C PHE A 563 -6.29 9.32 -22.96
N TYR A 564 -6.39 10.07 -21.85
CA TYR A 564 -7.33 11.18 -21.74
C TYR A 564 -6.91 12.41 -22.53
N LEU A 565 -5.65 12.81 -22.50
CA LEU A 565 -5.14 13.97 -23.24
C LEU A 565 -5.34 13.84 -24.75
N GLU A 566 -5.30 12.62 -25.29
CA GLU A 566 -5.62 12.34 -26.69
C GLU A 566 -7.11 12.54 -27.04
N ARG A 567 -8.02 12.43 -26.06
CA ARG A 567 -9.47 12.41 -26.27
C ARG A 567 -10.18 13.68 -25.82
N VAL A 568 -9.68 14.31 -24.77
CA VAL A 568 -10.23 15.53 -24.16
C VAL A 568 -9.14 16.58 -23.88
N PRO A 569 -8.32 16.97 -24.89
CA PRO A 569 -7.24 17.93 -24.72
C PRO A 569 -7.73 19.30 -24.24
N GLU A 570 -8.98 19.67 -24.52
CA GLU A 570 -9.60 20.93 -24.07
C GLU A 570 -9.77 20.99 -22.54
N LEU A 571 -9.66 19.86 -21.83
CA LEU A 571 -9.70 19.84 -20.36
C LEU A 571 -8.33 20.10 -19.71
N LEU A 572 -7.24 20.21 -20.50
CA LEU A 572 -5.86 20.33 -20.02
C LEU A 572 -5.68 21.42 -18.96
N ASN A 573 -6.27 22.60 -19.18
CA ASN A 573 -6.20 23.75 -18.27
C ASN A 573 -7.53 23.99 -17.54
N HIS A 574 -8.44 23.01 -17.49
CA HIS A 574 -9.75 23.21 -16.87
C HIS A 574 -9.61 23.58 -15.39
N GLN A 575 -10.10 24.75 -14.99
CA GLN A 575 -10.09 25.14 -13.58
C GLN A 575 -11.32 24.60 -12.85
N GLN A 576 -11.09 23.96 -11.71
CA GLN A 576 -12.15 23.46 -10.84
C GLN A 576 -13.06 24.60 -10.39
N SER A 577 -14.36 24.47 -10.66
CA SER A 577 -15.38 25.37 -10.14
C SER A 577 -16.50 24.56 -9.51
N THR A 578 -16.78 24.84 -8.25
CA THR A 578 -17.71 24.04 -7.46
C THR A 578 -19.14 24.19 -7.98
N THR A 579 -19.80 23.06 -8.25
CA THR A 579 -21.17 23.03 -8.77
C THR A 579 -22.22 22.86 -7.68
N SER A 580 -21.82 22.41 -6.48
CA SER A 580 -22.71 22.17 -5.35
C SER A 580 -22.73 23.33 -4.35
N TYR A 581 -23.93 23.78 -3.92
CA TYR A 581 -24.07 24.77 -2.85
C TYR A 581 -23.39 24.35 -1.53
N THR A 582 -23.46 23.06 -1.16
CA THR A 582 -22.83 22.52 0.05
C THR A 582 -21.31 22.71 0.01
N PHE A 583 -20.65 22.18 -1.02
CA PHE A 583 -19.21 22.36 -1.21
C PHE A 583 -18.82 23.83 -1.35
N LYS A 584 -19.63 24.66 -2.00
CA LYS A 584 -19.36 26.09 -2.13
C LYS A 584 -19.26 26.74 -0.74
N GLY A 585 -20.18 26.41 0.17
CA GLY A 585 -20.12 26.85 1.57
C GLY A 585 -18.86 26.39 2.29
N ILE A 586 -18.53 25.09 2.19
CA ILE A 586 -17.34 24.50 2.83
C ILE A 586 -16.05 25.18 2.36
N LEU A 587 -15.88 25.33 1.05
CA LEU A 587 -14.66 25.92 0.47
C LEU A 587 -14.59 27.44 0.71
N MET A 588 -15.71 28.16 0.71
CA MET A 588 -15.74 29.57 1.14
C MET A 588 -15.31 29.73 2.59
N PHE A 589 -15.80 28.88 3.49
CA PHE A 589 -15.39 28.89 4.90
C PHE A 589 -13.91 28.55 5.07
N ALA A 590 -13.43 27.50 4.39
CA ALA A 590 -12.01 27.11 4.41
C ALA A 590 -11.10 28.27 3.98
N ARG A 591 -11.42 28.95 2.88
CA ARG A 591 -10.68 30.15 2.43
C ARG A 591 -10.72 31.29 3.42
N PHE A 592 -11.87 31.55 4.03
CA PHE A 592 -11.99 32.58 5.06
C PHE A 592 -11.04 32.29 6.23
N CYS A 593 -11.06 31.06 6.74
CA CYS A 593 -10.17 30.62 7.81
C CYS A 593 -8.69 30.67 7.39
N ALA A 594 -8.36 30.21 6.18
CA ALA A 594 -6.99 30.22 5.68
C ALA A 594 -6.43 31.65 5.57
N ARG A 595 -7.22 32.60 5.03
CA ARG A 595 -6.85 34.03 4.95
C ARG A 595 -6.70 34.71 6.32
N ARG A 596 -7.37 34.18 7.35
CA ARG A 596 -7.21 34.62 8.75
C ARG A 596 -6.02 33.97 9.47
N GLY A 597 -5.22 33.15 8.77
CA GLY A 597 -4.03 32.52 9.33
C GLY A 597 -4.30 31.23 10.10
N SER A 598 -5.40 30.53 9.82
CA SER A 598 -5.67 29.21 10.42
C SER A 598 -4.52 28.24 10.15
N LYS A 599 -4.03 27.56 11.19
CA LYS A 599 -2.98 26.52 11.06
C LYS A 599 -3.52 25.14 10.67
N SER A 600 -4.84 24.97 10.59
CA SER A 600 -5.46 23.68 10.29
C SER A 600 -5.08 23.19 8.89
N GLN A 601 -4.50 21.98 8.82
CA GLN A 601 -4.14 21.30 7.57
C GLN A 601 -5.30 21.27 6.58
N ILE A 602 -6.42 20.70 7.00
CA ILE A 602 -7.58 20.49 6.14
C ILE A 602 -8.18 21.80 5.63
N LEU A 603 -8.22 22.85 6.45
CA LEU A 603 -8.74 24.14 6.00
C LEU A 603 -7.80 24.81 5.00
N GLN A 604 -6.48 24.67 5.17
CA GLN A 604 -5.50 25.21 4.22
C GLN A 604 -5.57 24.47 2.87
N GLU A 605 -5.72 23.15 2.88
CA GLU A 605 -5.83 22.38 1.64
C GLU A 605 -7.16 22.64 0.92
N LEU A 606 -8.29 22.56 1.63
CA LEU A 606 -9.61 22.86 1.06
C LEU A 606 -9.69 24.29 0.51
N ALA A 607 -9.01 25.26 1.13
CA ALA A 607 -8.98 26.63 0.64
C ALA A 607 -8.35 26.75 -0.77
N ARG A 608 -7.44 25.84 -1.12
CA ARG A 608 -6.66 25.87 -2.37
C ARG A 608 -7.30 25.10 -3.53
N TRP A 609 -8.24 24.20 -3.26
CA TRP A 609 -8.83 23.33 -4.30
C TRP A 609 -9.57 24.11 -5.40
N GLU A 610 -10.34 25.14 -5.05
CA GLU A 610 -11.15 25.82 -6.05
C GLU A 610 -10.28 26.69 -6.99
N GLY A 611 -10.42 26.47 -8.29
CA GLY A 611 -9.62 27.10 -9.33
C GLY A 611 -8.34 26.36 -9.71
N ASP A 612 -8.03 25.22 -9.07
CA ASP A 612 -6.89 24.39 -9.49
C ASP A 612 -7.13 23.82 -10.90
N THR A 613 -6.08 23.82 -11.72
CA THR A 613 -5.99 23.07 -12.98
C THR A 613 -5.51 21.64 -12.70
N PRO A 614 -5.57 20.71 -13.68
CA PRO A 614 -4.95 19.40 -13.55
C PRO A 614 -3.46 19.48 -13.15
N LEU A 615 -2.70 20.43 -13.69
CA LEU A 615 -1.29 20.63 -13.31
C LEU A 615 -1.15 21.08 -11.85
N ALA A 616 -1.97 22.05 -11.41
CA ALA A 616 -1.97 22.50 -10.01
C ALA A 616 -2.38 21.38 -9.04
N ALA A 617 -3.25 20.46 -9.46
CA ALA A 617 -3.63 19.28 -8.68
C ALA A 617 -2.48 18.26 -8.57
N ALA A 618 -1.79 17.96 -9.69
CA ALA A 618 -0.66 17.03 -9.73
C ALA A 618 0.47 17.41 -8.76
N VAL A 619 0.79 18.71 -8.68
CA VAL A 619 1.84 19.24 -7.81
C VAL A 619 1.33 19.74 -6.46
N GLY A 620 0.07 19.42 -6.09
CA GLY A 620 -0.58 19.93 -4.89
C GLY A 620 -0.80 18.89 -3.79
N ASN A 621 -1.36 17.73 -4.14
CA ASN A 621 -1.77 16.73 -3.14
C ASN A 621 -0.67 15.69 -2.89
N TYR A 622 -0.12 15.13 -3.97
CA TYR A 622 0.83 14.01 -3.88
C TYR A 622 2.17 14.28 -4.55
N PHE A 623 2.32 15.45 -5.19
CA PHE A 623 3.54 15.83 -5.91
C PHE A 623 3.93 14.77 -6.94
N ASN A 624 2.96 14.35 -7.77
CA ASN A 624 3.16 13.35 -8.80
C ASN A 624 3.94 13.97 -9.98
N LEU A 625 5.27 13.92 -9.87
CA LEU A 625 6.17 14.54 -10.83
C LEU A 625 6.07 13.91 -12.24
N PRO A 626 5.97 12.59 -12.42
CA PRO A 626 5.77 12.01 -13.75
C PRO A 626 4.52 12.55 -14.45
N VAL A 627 3.38 12.61 -13.75
CA VAL A 627 2.14 13.22 -14.26
C VAL A 627 2.34 14.70 -14.59
N ALA A 628 3.01 15.46 -13.70
CA ALA A 628 3.30 16.87 -13.95
C ALA A 628 4.19 17.08 -15.18
N ARG A 629 5.19 16.21 -15.42
CA ARG A 629 6.05 16.24 -16.62
C ARG A 629 5.24 16.05 -17.89
N ILE A 630 4.31 15.09 -17.90
CA ILE A 630 3.43 14.86 -19.06
C ILE A 630 2.57 16.10 -19.32
N LEU A 631 1.95 16.67 -18.28
CA LEU A 631 1.13 17.87 -18.41
C LEU A 631 1.95 19.06 -18.94
N CYS A 632 3.13 19.33 -18.36
CA CYS A 632 4.02 20.40 -18.81
C CYS A 632 4.58 20.18 -20.23
N ALA A 633 4.73 18.93 -20.66
CA ALA A 633 5.13 18.62 -22.03
C ALA A 633 3.98 18.70 -23.04
N THR A 634 2.72 18.84 -22.58
CA THR A 634 1.55 18.90 -23.45
C THR A 634 1.39 20.30 -24.06
N PRO A 635 1.27 20.43 -25.39
CA PRO A 635 1.08 21.73 -26.03
C PRO A 635 -0.13 22.49 -25.50
N GLY A 636 0.05 23.78 -25.21
CA GLY A 636 -1.00 24.65 -24.69
C GLY A 636 -1.17 24.64 -23.18
N ILE A 637 -0.32 23.92 -22.43
CA ILE A 637 -0.32 23.95 -20.96
C ILE A 637 -0.07 25.37 -20.41
N GLU A 638 -0.86 25.77 -19.42
CA GLU A 638 -0.69 27.03 -18.70
C GLU A 638 0.01 26.81 -17.35
N LEU A 639 1.27 27.22 -17.26
CA LEU A 639 2.09 27.06 -16.04
C LEU A 639 1.76 28.08 -14.95
N GLN A 640 1.12 29.19 -15.32
CA GLN A 640 0.92 30.36 -14.45
C GLN A 640 -0.56 30.60 -14.07
N SER A 641 -1.46 29.65 -14.37
CA SER A 641 -2.86 29.73 -13.96
C SER A 641 -2.94 29.79 -12.43
N ARG A 642 -3.83 30.65 -11.93
CA ARG A 642 -3.99 30.88 -10.49
C ARG A 642 -5.32 30.34 -10.00
N ASN A 643 -5.30 29.64 -8.88
CA ASN A 643 -6.52 29.24 -8.18
C ASN A 643 -7.18 30.45 -7.48
N LEU A 644 -8.31 30.23 -6.78
CA LEU A 644 -9.05 31.31 -6.09
C LEU A 644 -8.35 31.87 -4.84
N MET A 645 -7.23 31.26 -4.42
CA MET A 645 -6.31 31.81 -3.43
C MET A 645 -5.16 32.59 -4.06
N GLY A 646 -5.12 32.67 -5.40
CA GLY A 646 -4.09 33.36 -6.17
C GLY A 646 -2.81 32.53 -6.35
N ASN A 647 -2.81 31.24 -5.99
CA ASN A 647 -1.62 30.38 -6.05
C ASN A 647 -1.45 29.78 -7.45
N THR A 648 -0.24 29.89 -7.99
CA THR A 648 0.21 29.11 -9.15
C THR A 648 0.57 27.67 -8.73
N PRO A 649 0.72 26.72 -9.67
CA PRO A 649 1.30 25.40 -9.39
C PRO A 649 2.62 25.49 -8.60
N LEU A 650 3.52 26.42 -8.96
CA LEU A 650 4.80 26.60 -8.27
C LEU A 650 4.63 27.10 -6.83
N ASP A 651 3.65 27.98 -6.58
CA ASP A 651 3.35 28.46 -5.23
C ASP A 651 2.90 27.30 -4.32
N LYS A 652 2.18 26.31 -4.86
CA LYS A 652 1.77 25.10 -4.10
C LYS A 652 2.97 24.24 -3.74
N VAL A 653 3.91 24.04 -4.67
CA VAL A 653 5.18 23.35 -4.39
C VAL A 653 5.94 24.06 -3.27
N LYS A 654 6.14 25.38 -3.38
CA LYS A 654 6.81 26.18 -2.35
C LYS A 654 6.11 26.11 -1.00
N ALA A 655 4.78 26.12 -0.98
CA ALA A 655 4.00 26.01 0.25
C ALA A 655 4.19 24.66 0.97
N HIS A 656 4.49 23.57 0.25
CA HIS A 656 4.71 22.25 0.84
C HIS A 656 6.17 21.98 1.22
N PHE A 657 7.12 22.37 0.36
CA PHE A 657 8.54 22.11 0.55
C PHE A 657 9.29 23.22 1.31
N GLY A 658 8.62 24.34 1.61
CA GLY A 658 9.19 25.45 2.37
C GLY A 658 10.26 26.22 1.59
N GLU A 659 11.32 26.64 2.28
CA GLU A 659 12.37 27.54 1.74
C GLU A 659 13.25 26.90 0.66
N SER A 660 13.19 25.58 0.47
CA SER A 660 14.04 24.84 -0.48
C SER A 660 13.22 23.79 -1.25
N PRO A 661 12.36 24.20 -2.19
CA PRO A 661 11.64 23.26 -3.05
C PRO A 661 12.61 22.49 -3.97
N PRO A 662 12.29 21.22 -4.33
CA PRO A 662 13.10 20.45 -5.28
C PRO A 662 13.29 21.22 -6.59
N THR A 663 14.55 21.33 -7.04
CA THR A 663 14.92 22.06 -8.26
C THR A 663 14.16 21.54 -9.47
N THR A 664 13.93 20.23 -9.54
CA THR A 664 13.15 19.57 -10.60
C THR A 664 11.75 20.17 -10.75
N PHE A 665 11.05 20.48 -9.65
CA PHE A 665 9.74 21.14 -9.73
C PHE A 665 9.86 22.61 -10.10
N VAL A 666 10.87 23.30 -9.58
CA VAL A 666 11.10 24.72 -9.89
C VAL A 666 11.36 24.89 -11.39
N GLU A 667 12.27 24.09 -11.95
CA GLU A 667 12.59 24.11 -13.38
C GLU A 667 11.38 23.74 -14.24
N LEU A 668 10.64 22.69 -13.85
CA LEU A 668 9.47 22.23 -14.59
C LEU A 668 8.34 23.26 -14.66
N LEU A 669 8.16 24.08 -13.62
CA LEU A 669 7.06 25.03 -13.48
C LEU A 669 7.46 26.48 -13.77
N THR A 670 8.73 26.74 -14.05
CA THR A 670 9.22 28.07 -14.43
C THR A 670 9.08 28.25 -15.95
N PRO A 671 8.34 29.27 -16.43
CA PRO A 671 8.19 29.51 -17.86
C PRO A 671 9.54 29.80 -18.52
N SER A 672 9.80 29.20 -19.68
CA SER A 672 10.96 29.57 -20.50
C SER A 672 10.81 31.00 -21.04
N PRO A 673 11.91 31.74 -21.26
CA PRO A 673 11.85 33.07 -21.87
C PRO A 673 11.23 32.98 -23.28
N GLY A 674 9.97 33.37 -23.44
CA GLY A 674 9.27 33.33 -24.73
C GLY A 674 7.88 32.68 -24.73
N GLN A 675 7.43 32.04 -23.64
CA GLN A 675 6.02 31.62 -23.55
C GLN A 675 5.10 32.85 -23.48
N PRO A 676 3.99 32.88 -24.26
CA PRO A 676 3.04 33.99 -24.22
C PRO A 676 2.46 34.11 -22.81
N LYS A 677 2.56 35.32 -22.24
CA LYS A 677 1.85 35.64 -20.99
C LYS A 677 0.36 35.43 -21.23
N THR A 678 -0.28 34.58 -20.44
CA THR A 678 -1.75 34.44 -20.44
C THR A 678 -2.38 35.82 -20.24
N PRO A 679 -3.35 36.24 -21.09
CA PRO A 679 -4.09 37.46 -20.83
C PRO A 679 -4.88 37.28 -19.54
N GLY A 680 -4.69 38.19 -18.58
CA GLY A 680 -5.41 38.16 -17.32
C GLY A 680 -6.91 38.23 -17.55
N SER A 681 -7.65 37.29 -16.97
CA SER A 681 -9.11 37.37 -16.80
C SER A 681 -9.46 37.86 -15.41
#